data_AF-A0A517VV91-F1
#
_entry.id   AF-A0A517VV91-F1
#
_cell.length_a   1.000
_cell.length_b   1.000
_cell.length_c   1.000
_cell.angle_alpha   90.00
_cell.angle_beta   90.00
_cell.angle_gamma   90.00
#
_symmetry.space_group_name_H-M   'P 1'
#
loop_
_entity.id
_entity.type
_entity.pdbx_description
1 polymer ?
#
loop_
_entity_poly.entity_id
_entity_poly.type
_entity_poly.pdbx_seq_one_letter_code
_entity_poly.pdbx_strand_id
1 'polypeptide(L)'
;MHLPRHSTTVVILFLVLCFHQTYAVEVDEPITAKTPEQIAVEGLRGFYTNLQKNKDGAVRLVRLSKPHVKLEVLEHLEQFRKLDYLAIICPHIGDEGLSHIQHLTNLDTLMLSESAVGDHGLSYLKQLNKLERLDLNNTKISDEGLVHLSQLDQLKVLSLKNTNITDAGLKHLTGLKNLEVLLLSGTKVSDAGFGILAKLKKLKTLYLARTRVKGKQLAKLTDLPQLEYLVLNRNVLDKQCVQTLVKMPKLKGLELKHTGIPGDSINQLTRSLAKTNVFSDVSTAIKDETSSLVFMKSESLNLKPILSPIQDRIRANETLQLGFQRHVIPLLGRLGCNSRNCHGSFQGRGGFQLSMFGYDFKLDHDNLLKRIDKKVPDQSLILNKPTSEDEHEGGLRLPPGGWEQKLLREWIASGAKSVVENAPQFVRLDVTPKQVVFSKKGEMTSIKAIAVWSDGTREDVTCLTRFESKDDSVAEVTAEGKIHAKGTGDTYVISYYDNGIFSTQVILPVEKKQKNDYPVVPTPTEIDRHVVNKLKKLGIQPSGLCTDDEFLRRVSLDITATLPSPDEIREFLNDKTPDKRSQKIEELLKQPAYVAWWSMKLCDLTGSNAGYLGGTEMAQPVVSQWNAWIKRRVEDNIGWDQIVSGIILGTSRLPGETYDEFMVRQSEFTSVKDRKDFTALDNSMPHYWARSNMSVPSDKALAFGYTFLGMRLDCAQCHKHPFDEWSKQDFQLFTEFFTRIKFGTPADAKVLHEQTRNMLGVPVKLNTAALRRQSYLRIAAEGRPIPWREVYIEAAKGDQQIAKLLGGQKIDISKNSDPRLLLMHWMLNEPNRYFAKAFVNRIWAHYFNVGIINPPDDLNQANPPSNKALLDYLVKGFVDSGYDMKWLHRTITNSRTYQLSWRPNDTNRKDTRNFSHAVLRRLPAEVAIDAILKATADQKMASQFSSKMDQRKISQHPRSYQARAIDFSLLVFGKPLRTTNCDCERQNEPTLLQSLYVRNDEEMLSHLTRSNGWLSELKKRSSEQADLDALVSEAYLRTLSRLPDEIEMKESQLHLKSTKTLHEGMHDLMWALLNTQEFITNH
;
A
#
# COMPACT_ATOMS: atom_id res chain seq x y z
N MET A 1 66.95 -9.89 -13.89
CA MET A 1 68.24 -9.58 -13.23
C MET A 1 67.98 -8.48 -12.22
N HIS A 2 68.42 -8.67 -10.97
CA HIS A 2 68.40 -7.77 -9.81
C HIS A 2 67.06 -7.40 -9.11
N LEU A 3 66.83 -8.14 -8.01
CA LEU A 3 66.10 -7.78 -6.77
C LEU A 3 66.70 -6.52 -6.07
N PRO A 4 66.14 -6.03 -4.94
CA PRO A 4 64.83 -5.42 -4.70
C PRO A 4 64.97 -4.10 -3.85
N ARG A 5 63.85 -3.55 -3.35
CA ARG A 5 63.69 -2.43 -2.37
C ARG A 5 63.72 -1.00 -2.95
N HIS A 6 62.56 -0.34 -2.90
CA HIS A 6 62.32 0.84 -2.05
C HIS A 6 60.81 1.17 -2.00
N SER A 7 60.16 0.82 -0.88
CA SER A 7 59.00 1.54 -0.36
C SER A 7 59.52 2.70 0.49
N THR A 8 58.94 3.90 0.39
CA THR A 8 58.80 4.79 1.57
C THR A 8 57.74 5.89 1.34
N THR A 9 57.03 6.22 2.44
CA THR A 9 56.00 7.28 2.66
C THR A 9 54.58 6.79 2.33
N VAL A 10 53.73 6.29 3.26
CA VAL A 10 53.55 6.59 4.69
C VAL A 10 53.09 5.32 5.44
N VAL A 11 53.84 4.91 6.47
CA VAL A 11 53.47 3.86 7.44
C VAL A 11 53.49 4.50 8.82
N ILE A 12 52.39 4.37 9.58
CA ILE A 12 52.32 4.68 11.01
C ILE A 12 52.42 3.36 11.77
N LEU A 13 53.65 2.95 12.05
CA LEU A 13 53.98 1.97 13.10
C LEU A 13 55.50 2.06 13.36
N PHE A 14 55.92 2.84 14.36
CA PHE A 14 57.09 2.58 15.21
C PHE A 14 57.26 3.75 16.20
N LEU A 15 57.08 3.47 17.49
CA LEU A 15 57.83 4.10 18.58
C LEU A 15 57.82 3.12 19.76
N VAL A 16 58.81 2.24 19.76
CA VAL A 16 59.19 1.37 20.87
C VAL A 16 60.68 1.66 21.12
N LEU A 17 60.99 2.15 22.33
CA LEU A 17 62.29 2.12 23.04
C LEU A 17 63.42 2.97 22.40
N CYS A 18 64.12 3.90 23.04
CA CYS A 18 64.61 4.00 24.41
C CYS A 18 64.84 5.48 24.79
N PHE A 19 64.28 5.93 25.91
CA PHE A 19 65.07 6.62 26.93
C PHE A 19 64.57 6.13 28.29
N HIS A 20 65.51 5.60 29.05
CA HIS A 20 65.33 5.02 30.37
C HIS A 20 64.95 6.07 31.43
N GLN A 21 64.11 5.62 32.36
CA GLN A 21 64.08 5.97 33.78
C GLN A 21 63.94 7.45 34.17
N THR A 22 62.72 7.80 34.56
CA THR A 22 62.48 8.17 35.96
C THR A 22 61.26 7.41 36.45
N TYR A 23 61.40 6.71 37.58
CA TYR A 23 60.31 6.08 38.29
C TYR A 23 59.33 7.17 38.73
N ALA A 24 58.23 7.34 37.98
CA ALA A 24 57.07 8.08 38.45
C ALA A 24 56.07 7.03 38.98
N VAL A 25 56.12 6.88 40.30
CA VAL A 25 55.09 6.37 41.19
C VAL A 25 53.75 6.13 40.48
N GLU A 26 53.25 4.89 40.51
CA GLU A 26 51.81 4.61 40.39
C GLU A 26 51.12 5.54 41.40
N VAL A 27 50.64 6.68 40.91
CA VAL A 27 49.61 7.41 41.63
C VAL A 27 48.40 6.55 41.42
N ASP A 28 48.13 5.66 42.38
CA ASP A 28 46.79 5.14 42.63
C ASP A 28 45.85 6.33 42.43
N GLU A 29 45.08 6.35 41.33
CA GLU A 29 43.92 7.22 41.27
C GLU A 29 43.18 6.95 42.58
N PRO A 30 42.89 7.97 43.40
CA PRO A 30 42.23 7.72 44.67
C PRO A 30 40.98 6.94 44.32
N ILE A 31 40.88 5.71 44.85
CA ILE A 31 39.67 4.91 44.79
C ILE A 31 38.63 5.82 45.42
N THR A 32 37.89 6.54 44.58
CA THR A 32 36.87 7.46 45.03
C THR A 32 35.84 6.54 45.62
N ALA A 33 35.71 6.57 46.94
CA ALA A 33 34.81 5.71 47.67
C ALA A 33 33.44 5.81 46.98
N LYS A 34 32.96 4.67 46.45
CA LYS A 34 31.69 4.64 45.72
C LYS A 34 30.64 5.22 46.65
N THR A 35 29.89 6.19 46.14
CA THR A 35 28.77 6.76 46.89
C THR A 35 27.79 5.63 47.25
N PRO A 36 27.05 5.73 48.37
CA PRO A 36 26.03 4.76 48.72
C PRO A 36 25.03 4.50 47.57
N GLU A 37 24.75 5.54 46.78
CA GLU A 37 23.91 5.45 45.58
C GLU A 37 24.54 4.61 44.46
N GLN A 38 25.85 4.74 44.21
CA GLN A 38 26.57 3.91 43.24
C GLN A 38 26.63 2.44 43.67
N ILE A 39 26.83 2.17 44.97
CA ILE A 39 26.79 0.82 45.54
C ILE A 39 25.39 0.23 45.37
N ALA A 40 24.34 1.01 45.64
CA ALA A 40 22.95 0.58 45.43
C ALA A 40 22.63 0.28 43.96
N VAL A 41 23.14 1.06 43.00
CA VAL A 41 23.00 0.78 41.57
C VAL A 41 23.64 -0.56 41.19
N GLU A 42 24.80 -0.87 41.77
CA GLU A 42 25.49 -2.16 41.56
C GLU A 42 24.75 -3.31 42.23
N GLY A 43 24.24 -3.13 43.45
CA GLY A 43 23.44 -4.12 44.17
C GLY A 43 22.12 -4.47 43.46
N LEU A 44 21.50 -3.49 42.79
CA LEU A 44 20.32 -3.72 41.95
C LEU A 44 20.63 -4.30 40.56
N ARG A 45 21.91 -4.40 40.18
CA ARG A 45 22.31 -4.85 38.85
C ARG A 45 21.82 -6.28 38.60
N GLY A 46 21.13 -6.48 37.48
CA GLY A 46 20.51 -7.77 37.16
C GLY A 46 19.08 -7.94 37.69
N PHE A 47 18.61 -7.10 38.61
CA PHE A 47 17.24 -7.13 39.14
C PHE A 47 16.31 -6.09 38.51
N TYR A 48 16.82 -4.90 38.16
CA TYR A 48 16.02 -3.90 37.45
C TYR A 48 15.82 -4.20 35.97
N THR A 49 14.65 -3.84 35.42
CA THR A 49 14.35 -3.83 33.97
C THR A 49 14.61 -2.48 33.33
N ASN A 50 14.60 -1.40 34.10
CA ASN A 50 15.01 -0.07 33.65
C ASN A 50 15.56 0.74 34.84
N LEU A 51 16.67 1.43 34.62
CA LEU A 51 17.22 2.39 35.58
C LEU A 51 17.71 3.60 34.78
N GLN A 52 17.21 4.78 35.11
CA GLN A 52 17.63 6.03 34.47
C GLN A 52 18.20 7.00 35.49
N LYS A 53 19.22 7.72 35.06
CA LYS A 53 19.89 8.78 35.84
C LYS A 53 19.55 10.15 35.25
N ASN A 54 19.51 11.15 36.12
CA ASN A 54 19.50 12.56 35.74
C ASN A 54 20.87 12.96 35.18
N LYS A 55 20.96 14.17 34.60
CA LYS A 55 22.22 14.70 34.06
C LYS A 55 23.31 14.86 35.12
N ASP A 56 22.92 15.06 36.38
CA ASP A 56 23.80 15.15 37.54
C ASP A 56 24.21 13.76 38.09
N GLY A 57 23.82 12.67 37.43
CA GLY A 57 24.21 11.30 37.78
C GLY A 57 23.31 10.63 38.83
N ALA A 58 22.41 11.36 39.48
CA ALA A 58 21.47 10.81 40.47
C ALA A 58 20.42 9.91 39.81
N VAL A 59 20.03 8.82 40.47
CA VAL A 59 19.01 7.91 39.97
C VAL A 59 17.64 8.56 40.12
N ARG A 60 16.91 8.67 39.00
CA ARG A 60 15.57 9.27 38.96
C ARG A 60 14.47 8.23 38.82
N LEU A 61 14.73 7.17 38.04
CA LEU A 61 13.76 6.15 37.69
C LEU A 61 14.34 4.77 37.95
N VAL A 62 13.60 3.95 38.69
CA VAL A 62 13.90 2.54 38.89
C VAL A 62 12.65 1.72 38.58
N ARG A 63 12.84 0.66 37.80
CA ARG A 63 11.79 -0.30 37.48
C ARG A 63 12.26 -1.71 37.80
N LEU A 64 11.54 -2.37 38.69
CA LEU A 64 11.71 -3.75 39.11
C LEU A 64 10.48 -4.53 38.61
N SER A 65 10.68 -5.42 37.66
CA SER A 65 9.58 -6.25 37.13
C SER A 65 10.03 -7.63 36.68
N LYS A 66 11.17 -8.10 37.19
CA LYS A 66 11.65 -9.45 36.92
C LYS A 66 11.05 -10.42 37.96
N PRO A 67 10.77 -11.67 37.58
CA PRO A 67 10.15 -12.64 38.49
C PRO A 67 11.07 -13.02 39.67
N HIS A 68 12.39 -12.80 39.57
CA HIS A 68 13.38 -13.20 40.58
C HIS A 68 13.92 -12.04 41.45
N VAL A 69 13.25 -10.89 41.47
CA VAL A 69 13.61 -9.79 42.39
C VAL A 69 13.43 -10.25 43.84
N LYS A 70 14.47 -10.27 44.66
CA LYS A 70 14.36 -10.68 46.07
C LYS A 70 13.97 -9.50 46.97
N LEU A 71 13.35 -9.79 48.12
CA LEU A 71 13.00 -8.75 49.11
C LEU A 71 14.23 -7.99 49.60
N GLU A 72 15.29 -8.72 49.96
CA GLU A 72 16.57 -8.17 50.45
C GLU A 72 17.14 -7.08 49.52
N VAL A 73 16.99 -7.27 48.21
CA VAL A 73 17.52 -6.36 47.18
C VAL A 73 16.80 -5.00 47.18
N LEU A 74 15.60 -4.91 47.78
CA LEU A 74 14.84 -3.67 47.88
C LEU A 74 15.45 -2.67 48.87
N GLU A 75 16.32 -3.11 49.80
CA GLU A 75 17.02 -2.21 50.74
C GLU A 75 17.86 -1.16 50.00
N HIS A 76 18.36 -1.50 48.80
CA HIS A 76 19.13 -0.57 47.97
C HIS A 76 18.32 0.64 47.51
N LEU A 77 16.98 0.54 47.45
CA LEU A 77 16.11 1.65 47.07
C LEU A 77 16.22 2.83 48.04
N GLU A 78 16.55 2.59 49.31
CA GLU A 78 16.67 3.60 50.35
C GLU A 78 17.76 4.66 50.03
N GLN A 79 18.73 4.30 49.19
CA GLN A 79 19.82 5.19 48.80
C GLN A 79 19.41 6.21 47.72
N PHE A 80 18.29 5.99 47.01
CA PHE A 80 17.86 6.85 45.89
C PHE A 80 16.99 8.02 46.34
N ARG A 81 17.55 8.94 47.12
CA ARG A 81 16.79 10.08 47.68
C ARG A 81 16.18 11.03 46.65
N LYS A 82 16.68 11.06 45.41
CA LYS A 82 16.15 11.86 44.29
C LYS A 82 15.24 11.06 43.35
N LEU A 83 14.86 9.84 43.72
CA LEU A 83 13.98 9.00 42.91
C LEU A 83 12.61 9.68 42.76
N ASP A 84 12.21 9.95 41.52
CA ASP A 84 10.91 10.52 41.17
C ASP A 84 9.94 9.44 40.66
N TYR A 85 10.48 8.35 40.12
CA TYR A 85 9.71 7.26 39.56
C TYR A 85 10.18 5.90 40.11
N LEU A 86 9.24 5.16 40.70
CA LEU A 86 9.46 3.78 41.11
C LEU A 86 8.33 2.86 40.59
N ALA A 87 8.73 1.73 40.03
CA ALA A 87 7.80 0.65 39.71
C ALA A 87 8.31 -0.67 40.29
N ILE A 88 7.48 -1.32 41.11
CA ILE A 88 7.69 -2.66 41.68
C ILE A 88 6.52 -3.52 41.20
N ILE A 89 6.74 -4.27 40.12
CA ILE A 89 5.72 -5.10 39.45
C ILE A 89 6.20 -6.54 39.55
N CYS A 90 6.07 -7.08 40.77
CA CYS A 90 6.58 -8.39 41.17
C CYS A 90 5.48 -9.11 41.99
N PRO A 91 4.85 -10.17 41.45
CA PRO A 91 3.70 -10.84 42.09
C PRO A 91 3.95 -11.40 43.49
N HIS A 92 5.22 -11.61 43.87
CA HIS A 92 5.63 -12.17 45.15
C HIS A 92 6.09 -11.13 46.18
N ILE A 93 6.18 -9.84 45.81
CA ILE A 93 6.53 -8.77 46.76
C ILE A 93 5.25 -8.25 47.43
N GLY A 94 5.16 -8.43 48.75
CA GLY A 94 4.06 -7.98 49.60
C GLY A 94 4.33 -6.65 50.30
N ASP A 95 3.63 -6.43 51.41
CA ASP A 95 3.69 -5.20 52.21
C ASP A 95 5.09 -4.87 52.72
N GLU A 96 5.87 -5.92 53.03
CA GLU A 96 7.25 -5.84 53.48
C GLU A 96 8.18 -5.17 52.47
N GLY A 97 7.86 -5.22 51.17
CA GLY A 97 8.65 -4.51 50.15
C GLY A 97 8.51 -2.99 50.24
N LEU A 98 7.44 -2.48 50.84
CA LEU A 98 7.17 -1.04 50.90
C LEU A 98 7.82 -0.33 52.08
N SER A 99 8.32 -1.06 53.09
CA SER A 99 9.05 -0.44 54.21
C SER A 99 10.33 0.27 53.75
N HIS A 100 10.95 -0.19 52.66
CA HIS A 100 12.17 0.36 52.09
C HIS A 100 11.96 1.64 51.27
N ILE A 101 10.70 2.06 51.04
CA ILE A 101 10.41 3.22 50.20
C ILE A 101 9.73 4.37 50.95
N GLN A 102 9.43 4.19 52.24
CA GLN A 102 8.69 5.16 53.06
C GLN A 102 9.38 6.54 53.16
N HIS A 103 10.72 6.58 53.01
CA HIS A 103 11.51 7.81 53.08
C HIS A 103 11.75 8.47 51.71
N LEU A 104 11.27 7.89 50.61
CA LEU A 104 11.50 8.37 49.25
C LEU A 104 10.51 9.49 48.88
N THR A 105 10.53 10.58 49.64
CA THR A 105 9.55 11.69 49.56
C THR A 105 9.60 12.50 48.26
N ASN A 106 10.58 12.25 47.38
CA ASN A 106 10.64 12.83 46.04
C ASN A 106 9.83 12.06 44.98
N LEU A 107 9.28 10.90 45.31
CA LEU A 107 8.48 10.11 44.37
C LEU A 107 7.24 10.89 43.93
N ASP A 108 7.12 11.07 42.60
CA ASP A 108 5.91 11.57 41.95
C ASP A 108 5.06 10.44 41.36
N THR A 109 5.69 9.31 41.01
CA THR A 109 5.03 8.17 40.38
C THR A 109 5.45 6.87 41.06
N LEU A 110 4.46 6.12 41.56
CA LEU A 110 4.63 4.82 42.16
C LEU A 110 3.72 3.79 41.48
N MET A 111 4.30 2.72 40.96
CA MET A 111 3.55 1.62 40.37
C MET A 111 3.78 0.33 41.13
N LEU A 112 2.70 -0.25 41.64
CA LEU A 112 2.67 -1.50 42.39
C LEU A 112 1.72 -2.52 41.75
N SER A 113 1.36 -2.32 40.48
CA SER A 113 0.45 -3.20 39.76
C SER A 113 0.96 -4.65 39.77
N GLU A 114 0.07 -5.63 39.93
CA GLU A 114 0.41 -7.06 39.94
C GLU A 114 1.41 -7.45 41.05
N SER A 115 1.37 -6.78 42.20
CA SER A 115 2.13 -7.15 43.40
C SER A 115 1.24 -7.81 44.47
N ALA A 116 1.87 -8.45 45.46
CA ALA A 116 1.15 -9.04 46.59
C ALA A 116 0.82 -8.02 47.71
N VAL A 117 1.07 -6.72 47.48
CA VAL A 117 0.76 -5.64 48.41
C VAL A 117 -0.72 -5.65 48.80
N GLY A 118 -0.97 -5.57 50.11
CA GLY A 118 -2.27 -5.48 50.76
C GLY A 118 -2.41 -4.17 51.55
N ASP A 119 -3.36 -4.16 52.49
CA ASP A 119 -3.79 -2.93 53.17
C ASP A 119 -2.71 -2.34 54.09
N HIS A 120 -1.93 -3.19 54.77
CA HIS A 120 -0.86 -2.73 55.67
C HIS A 120 0.26 -2.03 54.90
N GLY A 121 0.59 -2.48 53.69
CA GLY A 121 1.64 -1.88 52.86
C GLY A 121 1.35 -0.44 52.49
N LEU A 122 0.08 -0.08 52.29
CA LEU A 122 -0.31 1.31 52.00
C LEU A 122 0.00 2.27 53.15
N SER A 123 0.15 1.78 54.39
CA SER A 123 0.51 2.63 55.54
C SER A 123 1.87 3.30 55.38
N TYR A 124 2.79 2.69 54.63
CA TYR A 124 4.13 3.23 54.34
C TYR A 124 4.12 4.38 53.33
N LEU A 125 3.03 4.57 52.58
CA LEU A 125 2.94 5.60 51.55
C LEU A 125 2.59 6.98 52.11
N LYS A 126 2.15 7.08 53.38
CA LYS A 126 1.65 8.32 54.00
C LYS A 126 2.60 9.51 53.91
N GLN A 127 3.91 9.26 53.89
CA GLN A 127 4.94 10.32 53.85
C GLN A 127 5.29 10.76 52.42
N LEU A 128 4.80 10.07 51.39
CA LEU A 128 5.09 10.35 49.97
C LEU A 128 4.22 11.50 49.43
N ASN A 129 4.31 12.66 50.06
CA ASN A 129 3.45 13.81 49.82
C ASN A 129 3.59 14.46 48.44
N LYS A 130 4.62 14.11 47.65
CA LYS A 130 4.77 14.55 46.24
C LYS A 130 4.14 13.61 45.22
N LEU A 131 3.56 12.50 45.68
CA LEU A 131 3.04 11.47 44.79
C LEU A 131 1.86 12.01 43.98
N GLU A 132 2.03 12.09 42.66
CA GLU A 132 1.00 12.51 41.71
C GLU A 132 0.28 11.32 41.07
N ARG A 133 0.94 10.17 40.96
CA ARG A 133 0.42 8.97 40.29
C ARG A 133 0.67 7.72 41.10
N LEU A 134 -0.41 6.96 41.33
CA LEU A 134 -0.37 5.69 42.04
C LEU A 134 -1.15 4.61 41.28
N ASP A 135 -0.46 3.54 40.91
CA ASP A 135 -1.06 2.36 40.27
C ASP A 135 -1.03 1.16 41.23
N LEU A 136 -2.22 0.66 41.60
CA LEU A 136 -2.45 -0.47 42.49
C LEU A 136 -3.27 -1.58 41.81
N ASN A 137 -3.23 -1.65 40.48
CA ASN A 137 -4.02 -2.62 39.71
C ASN A 137 -3.67 -4.07 40.09
N ASN A 138 -4.68 -4.94 40.20
CA ASN A 138 -4.50 -6.37 40.51
C ASN A 138 -3.67 -6.62 41.80
N THR A 139 -3.85 -5.81 42.84
CA THR A 139 -3.23 -5.99 44.16
C THR A 139 -4.23 -6.59 45.17
N LYS A 140 -3.79 -6.90 46.40
CA LYS A 140 -4.64 -7.47 47.45
C LYS A 140 -5.38 -6.42 48.29
N ILE A 141 -5.32 -5.16 47.90
CA ILE A 141 -5.88 -4.03 48.66
C ILE A 141 -7.42 -4.07 48.69
N SER A 142 -7.96 -3.71 49.85
CA SER A 142 -9.37 -3.61 50.18
C SER A 142 -9.75 -2.20 50.67
N ASP A 143 -10.98 -2.03 51.14
CA ASP A 143 -11.46 -0.75 51.67
C ASP A 143 -10.63 -0.25 52.87
N GLU A 144 -10.08 -1.17 53.67
CA GLU A 144 -9.28 -0.85 54.86
C GLU A 144 -7.98 -0.11 54.51
N GLY A 145 -7.30 -0.52 53.43
CA GLY A 145 -6.05 0.11 53.00
C GLY A 145 -6.21 1.53 52.48
N LEU A 146 -7.38 1.88 51.92
CA LEU A 146 -7.62 3.21 51.34
C LEU A 146 -7.58 4.34 52.38
N VAL A 147 -7.77 4.04 53.67
CA VAL A 147 -7.57 5.00 54.78
C VAL A 147 -6.20 5.68 54.69
N HIS A 148 -5.17 4.95 54.26
CA HIS A 148 -3.80 5.44 54.26
C HIS A 148 -3.48 6.39 53.11
N LEU A 149 -4.32 6.45 52.08
CA LEU A 149 -4.12 7.34 50.94
C LEU A 149 -4.72 8.74 51.14
N SER A 150 -5.57 8.95 52.15
CA SER A 150 -6.38 10.16 52.28
C SER A 150 -5.59 11.47 52.40
N GLN A 151 -4.30 11.38 52.77
CA GLN A 151 -3.40 12.52 52.98
C GLN A 151 -2.50 12.83 51.76
N LEU A 152 -2.57 12.03 50.69
CA LEU A 152 -1.79 12.22 49.47
C LEU A 152 -2.45 13.26 48.54
N ASP A 153 -2.51 14.50 49.01
CA ASP A 153 -3.30 15.56 48.38
C ASP A 153 -2.80 15.97 46.98
N GLN A 154 -1.55 15.65 46.62
CA GLN A 154 -0.99 15.87 45.28
C GLN A 154 -1.41 14.82 44.24
N LEU A 155 -2.10 13.75 44.67
CA LEU A 155 -2.47 12.66 43.78
C LEU A 155 -3.45 13.12 42.70
N LYS A 156 -3.05 12.98 41.44
CA LYS A 156 -3.83 13.31 40.24
C LYS A 156 -4.37 12.07 39.54
N VAL A 157 -3.66 10.95 39.61
CA VAL A 157 -4.06 9.69 38.97
C VAL A 157 -4.02 8.55 39.99
N LEU A 158 -5.14 7.86 40.14
CA LEU A 158 -5.25 6.67 40.97
C LEU A 158 -5.87 5.53 40.16
N SER A 159 -5.15 4.41 40.09
CA SER A 159 -5.63 3.20 39.44
C SER A 159 -5.82 2.08 40.47
N LEU A 160 -7.04 1.54 40.54
CA LEU A 160 -7.49 0.50 41.46
C LEU A 160 -8.17 -0.64 40.69
N LYS A 161 -7.81 -0.86 39.41
CA LYS A 161 -8.49 -1.85 38.57
C LYS A 161 -8.34 -3.25 39.16
N ASN A 162 -9.41 -4.04 39.08
CA ASN A 162 -9.46 -5.44 39.54
C ASN A 162 -9.00 -5.63 41.00
N THR A 163 -9.37 -4.72 41.90
CA THR A 163 -9.12 -4.82 43.35
C THR A 163 -10.42 -5.10 44.11
N ASN A 164 -10.34 -5.32 45.42
CA ASN A 164 -11.49 -5.63 46.27
C ASN A 164 -12.26 -4.41 46.79
N ILE A 165 -12.04 -3.23 46.21
CA ILE A 165 -12.68 -1.96 46.62
C ILE A 165 -14.19 -1.97 46.42
N THR A 166 -14.91 -1.45 47.40
CA THR A 166 -16.36 -1.24 47.41
C THR A 166 -16.72 0.24 47.62
N ASP A 167 -18.02 0.54 47.67
CA ASP A 167 -18.51 1.90 47.96
C ASP A 167 -18.05 2.44 49.32
N ALA A 168 -17.78 1.56 50.30
CA ALA A 168 -17.32 1.97 51.63
C ALA A 168 -15.90 2.56 51.57
N GLY A 169 -14.99 1.92 50.84
CA GLY A 169 -13.61 2.37 50.68
C GLY A 169 -13.49 3.73 49.99
N LEU A 170 -14.39 4.06 49.06
CA LEU A 170 -14.38 5.34 48.35
C LEU A 170 -14.45 6.55 49.29
N LYS A 171 -15.03 6.40 50.50
CA LYS A 171 -15.12 7.50 51.48
C LYS A 171 -13.75 8.07 51.84
N HIS A 172 -12.73 7.22 51.86
CA HIS A 172 -11.36 7.59 52.20
C HIS A 172 -10.65 8.36 51.09
N LEU A 173 -11.15 8.31 49.85
CA LEU A 173 -10.60 9.04 48.71
C LEU A 173 -11.00 10.53 48.69
N THR A 174 -11.97 10.94 49.51
CA THR A 174 -12.49 12.32 49.50
C THR A 174 -11.47 13.40 49.88
N GLY A 175 -10.36 13.00 50.53
CA GLY A 175 -9.21 13.88 50.81
C GLY A 175 -8.36 14.21 49.57
N LEU A 176 -8.48 13.44 48.49
CA LEU A 176 -7.68 13.56 47.26
C LEU A 176 -8.24 14.66 46.34
N LYS A 177 -8.18 15.91 46.79
CA LYS A 177 -8.82 17.07 46.14
C LYS A 177 -8.27 17.37 44.74
N ASN A 178 -7.07 16.88 44.40
CA ASN A 178 -6.42 17.07 43.11
C ASN A 178 -6.62 15.91 42.12
N LEU A 179 -7.42 14.90 42.47
CA LEU A 179 -7.61 13.73 41.62
C LEU A 179 -8.33 14.08 40.31
N GLU A 180 -7.67 13.81 39.18
CA GLU A 180 -8.19 14.06 37.83
C GLU A 180 -8.62 12.78 37.11
N VAL A 181 -7.94 11.66 37.36
CA VAL A 181 -8.22 10.37 36.73
C VAL A 181 -8.36 9.29 37.79
N LEU A 182 -9.49 8.59 37.76
CA LEU A 182 -9.78 7.48 38.66
C LEU A 182 -10.21 6.24 37.87
N LEU A 183 -9.44 5.17 38.00
CA LEU A 183 -9.67 3.91 37.29
C LEU A 183 -10.16 2.85 38.28
N LEU A 184 -11.46 2.52 38.22
CA LEU A 184 -12.15 1.58 39.11
C LEU A 184 -12.69 0.35 38.37
N SER A 185 -12.27 0.12 37.12
CA SER A 185 -12.77 -1.00 36.33
C SER A 185 -12.50 -2.34 37.02
N GLY A 186 -13.49 -3.24 37.04
CA GLY A 186 -13.36 -4.57 37.66
C GLY A 186 -13.44 -4.57 39.19
N THR A 187 -13.80 -3.47 39.85
CA THR A 187 -14.05 -3.39 41.30
C THR A 187 -15.50 -3.72 41.67
N LYS A 188 -15.83 -3.71 42.96
CA LYS A 188 -17.19 -3.98 43.49
C LYS A 188 -18.01 -2.70 43.74
N VAL A 189 -17.56 -1.55 43.22
CA VAL A 189 -18.26 -0.25 43.31
C VAL A 189 -19.63 -0.30 42.63
N SER A 190 -20.63 0.35 43.24
CA SER A 190 -22.00 0.42 42.76
C SER A 190 -22.52 1.87 42.70
N ASP A 191 -23.80 2.04 42.37
CA ASP A 191 -24.46 3.36 42.32
C ASP A 191 -24.38 4.13 43.65
N ALA A 192 -24.24 3.43 44.79
CA ALA A 192 -24.14 4.07 46.11
C ALA A 192 -22.86 4.91 46.26
N GLY A 193 -21.78 4.55 45.55
CA GLY A 193 -20.51 5.26 45.56
C GLY A 193 -20.53 6.64 44.89
N PHE A 194 -21.51 6.93 44.03
CA PHE A 194 -21.53 8.17 43.24
C PHE A 194 -21.63 9.44 44.09
N GLY A 195 -22.34 9.41 45.22
CA GLY A 195 -22.39 10.56 46.13
C GLY A 195 -21.04 10.89 46.77
N ILE A 196 -20.16 9.90 46.87
CA ILE A 196 -18.79 10.07 47.38
C ILE A 196 -17.90 10.59 46.25
N LEU A 197 -17.96 9.94 45.07
CA LEU A 197 -17.18 10.36 43.90
C LEU A 197 -17.46 11.80 43.48
N ALA A 198 -18.71 12.26 43.62
CA ALA A 198 -19.13 13.64 43.34
C ALA A 198 -18.40 14.71 44.18
N LYS A 199 -17.72 14.33 45.27
CA LYS A 199 -16.90 15.25 46.08
C LYS A 199 -15.53 15.56 45.45
N LEU A 200 -15.08 14.74 44.48
CA LEU A 200 -13.80 14.90 43.78
C LEU A 200 -13.91 15.92 42.64
N LYS A 201 -13.99 17.21 42.97
CA LYS A 201 -14.37 18.28 42.03
C LYS A 201 -13.43 18.49 40.83
N LYS A 202 -12.22 17.94 40.86
CA LYS A 202 -11.24 18.00 39.75
C LYS A 202 -11.25 16.76 38.85
N LEU A 203 -12.14 15.79 39.11
CA LEU A 203 -12.19 14.55 38.34
C LEU A 203 -12.64 14.83 36.89
N LYS A 204 -11.77 14.46 35.94
CA LYS A 204 -11.98 14.60 34.49
C LYS A 204 -12.33 13.28 33.81
N THR A 205 -11.75 12.19 34.30
CA THR A 205 -11.88 10.87 33.69
C THR A 205 -12.21 9.82 34.74
N LEU A 206 -13.31 9.10 34.51
CA LEU A 206 -13.79 8.06 35.43
C LEU A 206 -14.06 6.76 34.67
N TYR A 207 -13.34 5.71 35.05
CA TYR A 207 -13.51 4.36 34.49
C TYR A 207 -14.22 3.45 35.49
N LEU A 208 -15.39 2.95 35.10
CA LEU A 208 -16.25 2.08 35.91
C LEU A 208 -16.65 0.82 35.13
N ALA A 209 -15.86 0.42 34.12
CA ALA A 209 -16.18 -0.75 33.31
C ALA A 209 -16.18 -2.03 34.16
N ARG A 210 -17.10 -2.97 33.91
CA ARG A 210 -17.20 -4.24 34.65
C ARG A 210 -17.30 -4.04 36.18
N THR A 211 -18.16 -3.15 36.64
CA THR A 211 -18.43 -2.92 38.08
C THR A 211 -19.85 -3.38 38.44
N ARG A 212 -20.39 -2.95 39.59
CA ARG A 212 -21.78 -3.23 40.02
C ARG A 212 -22.72 -2.05 39.78
N VAL A 213 -22.32 -1.11 38.92
CA VAL A 213 -23.12 0.05 38.54
C VAL A 213 -24.35 -0.40 37.75
N LYS A 214 -25.52 0.15 38.13
CA LYS A 214 -26.82 -0.07 37.45
C LYS A 214 -27.37 1.23 36.85
N GLY A 215 -26.82 2.38 37.20
CA GLY A 215 -27.15 3.67 36.59
C GLY A 215 -28.36 4.41 37.21
N LYS A 216 -28.93 3.93 38.32
CA LYS A 216 -30.06 4.57 39.02
C LYS A 216 -29.68 5.89 39.71
N GLN A 217 -28.45 5.99 40.23
CA GLN A 217 -27.97 7.21 40.91
C GLN A 217 -26.99 8.03 40.08
N LEU A 218 -26.93 7.80 38.76
CA LEU A 218 -25.97 8.44 37.88
C LEU A 218 -26.08 9.98 37.87
N ALA A 219 -27.26 10.51 38.24
CA ALA A 219 -27.51 11.94 38.33
C ALA A 219 -26.57 12.62 39.32
N LYS A 220 -26.07 11.92 40.34
CA LYS A 220 -25.11 12.48 41.29
C LYS A 220 -23.77 12.85 40.64
N LEU A 221 -23.43 12.23 39.50
CA LEU A 221 -22.19 12.54 38.77
C LEU A 221 -22.29 13.85 37.98
N THR A 222 -23.47 14.47 37.84
CA THR A 222 -23.59 15.81 37.22
C THR A 222 -22.90 16.88 38.06
N ASP A 223 -22.69 16.62 39.35
CA ASP A 223 -22.03 17.53 40.30
C ASP A 223 -20.50 17.58 40.14
N LEU A 224 -19.96 16.85 39.16
CA LEU A 224 -18.54 16.88 38.77
C LEU A 224 -18.34 17.90 37.63
N PRO A 225 -17.83 19.11 37.93
CA PRO A 225 -17.83 20.21 36.96
C PRO A 225 -16.80 20.05 35.83
N GLN A 226 -15.86 19.11 35.96
CA GLN A 226 -14.79 18.86 35.01
C GLN A 226 -14.86 17.47 34.36
N LEU A 227 -15.91 16.68 34.60
CA LEU A 227 -15.98 15.33 34.04
C LEU A 227 -16.16 15.38 32.53
N GLU A 228 -15.13 14.91 31.81
CA GLU A 228 -15.08 14.90 30.35
C GLU A 228 -15.21 13.48 29.79
N TYR A 229 -14.77 12.46 30.51
CA TYR A 229 -14.77 11.07 30.05
C TYR A 229 -15.37 10.13 31.09
N LEU A 230 -16.39 9.38 30.67
CA LEU A 230 -17.07 8.40 31.51
C LEU A 230 -17.15 7.05 30.79
N VAL A 231 -16.56 6.02 31.39
CA VAL A 231 -16.53 4.66 30.83
C VAL A 231 -17.39 3.74 31.70
N LEU A 232 -18.48 3.22 31.14
CA LEU A 232 -19.46 2.37 31.82
C LEU A 232 -19.61 0.99 31.17
N ASN A 233 -18.67 0.61 30.30
CA ASN A 233 -18.75 -0.64 29.54
C ASN A 233 -18.97 -1.88 30.42
N ARG A 234 -19.73 -2.85 29.90
CA ARG A 234 -19.97 -4.15 30.55
C ARG A 234 -20.58 -4.03 31.96
N ASN A 235 -21.43 -3.02 32.18
CA ASN A 235 -22.32 -2.91 33.34
C ASN A 235 -23.76 -3.07 32.88
N VAL A 236 -24.61 -3.78 33.61
CA VAL A 236 -26.04 -3.90 33.25
C VAL A 236 -26.77 -2.63 33.70
N LEU A 237 -26.99 -1.70 32.76
CA LEU A 237 -27.56 -0.38 33.04
C LEU A 237 -29.09 -0.36 32.88
N ASP A 238 -29.75 0.38 33.76
CA ASP A 238 -31.18 0.66 33.70
C ASP A 238 -31.51 1.59 32.52
N LYS A 239 -32.60 1.33 31.80
CA LYS A 239 -33.03 2.14 30.63
C LYS A 239 -33.27 3.61 30.99
N GLN A 240 -33.69 3.91 32.21
CA GLN A 240 -33.95 5.27 32.68
C GLN A 240 -32.66 6.09 32.84
N CYS A 241 -31.48 5.45 32.90
CA CYS A 241 -30.21 6.18 33.04
C CYS A 241 -29.89 7.07 31.83
N VAL A 242 -30.46 6.76 30.65
CA VAL A 242 -30.28 7.53 29.41
C VAL A 242 -30.74 8.98 29.58
N GLN A 243 -31.88 9.22 30.24
CA GLN A 243 -32.40 10.57 30.50
C GLN A 243 -31.46 11.40 31.39
N THR A 244 -30.66 10.72 32.21
CA THR A 244 -29.68 11.36 33.09
C THR A 244 -28.38 11.65 32.33
N LEU A 245 -27.91 10.72 31.49
CA LEU A 245 -26.72 10.89 30.65
C LEU A 245 -26.85 12.08 29.69
N VAL A 246 -28.05 12.31 29.13
CA VAL A 246 -28.33 13.48 28.29
C VAL A 246 -28.06 14.81 29.02
N LYS A 247 -28.20 14.84 30.35
CA LYS A 247 -28.01 16.04 31.17
C LYS A 247 -26.54 16.30 31.56
N MET A 248 -25.58 15.58 30.97
CA MET A 248 -24.13 15.73 31.24
C MET A 248 -23.40 16.43 30.06
N PRO A 249 -23.62 17.74 29.81
CA PRO A 249 -23.22 18.41 28.57
C PRO A 249 -21.72 18.62 28.38
N LYS A 250 -20.89 18.33 29.40
CA LYS A 250 -19.43 18.50 29.36
C LYS A 250 -18.68 17.25 28.92
N LEU A 251 -19.37 16.11 28.77
CA LEU A 251 -18.72 14.89 28.32
C LEU A 251 -18.19 15.06 26.89
N LYS A 252 -16.92 14.75 26.70
CA LYS A 252 -16.26 14.61 25.40
C LYS A 252 -16.25 13.15 24.94
N GLY A 253 -16.27 12.20 25.87
CA GLY A 253 -16.36 10.77 25.58
C GLY A 253 -17.24 10.02 26.58
N LEU A 254 -18.10 9.16 26.07
CA LEU A 254 -19.00 8.32 26.85
C LEU A 254 -19.00 6.90 26.27
N GLU A 255 -18.59 5.91 27.06
CA GLU A 255 -18.57 4.51 26.62
C GLU A 255 -19.66 3.68 27.32
N LEU A 256 -20.53 3.05 26.51
CA LEU A 256 -21.72 2.31 26.94
C LEU A 256 -21.81 0.91 26.29
N LYS A 257 -20.67 0.32 25.96
CA LYS A 257 -20.61 -0.97 25.28
C LYS A 257 -20.98 -2.11 26.22
N HIS A 258 -21.73 -3.09 25.72
CA HIS A 258 -22.23 -4.24 26.47
C HIS A 258 -22.99 -3.84 27.74
N THR A 259 -23.75 -2.74 27.67
CA THR A 259 -24.49 -2.22 28.83
C THR A 259 -25.95 -2.66 28.92
N GLY A 260 -26.45 -3.32 27.87
CA GLY A 260 -27.87 -3.71 27.77
C GLY A 260 -28.83 -2.57 27.42
N ILE A 261 -28.32 -1.36 27.16
CA ILE A 261 -29.15 -0.24 26.68
C ILE A 261 -29.56 -0.52 25.22
N PRO A 262 -30.87 -0.42 24.88
CA PRO A 262 -31.34 -0.63 23.51
C PRO A 262 -30.77 0.38 22.51
N GLY A 263 -30.57 -0.05 21.26
CA GLY A 263 -29.95 0.77 20.22
C GLY A 263 -30.68 2.07 19.91
N ASP A 264 -32.01 2.10 19.97
CA ASP A 264 -32.80 3.32 19.76
C ASP A 264 -32.54 4.37 20.85
N SER A 265 -32.39 3.94 22.10
CA SER A 265 -32.06 4.82 23.23
C SER A 265 -30.64 5.36 23.12
N ILE A 266 -29.70 4.55 22.64
CA ILE A 266 -28.34 5.00 22.32
C ILE A 266 -28.35 6.01 21.17
N ASN A 267 -29.12 5.77 20.11
CA ASN A 267 -29.25 6.70 18.99
C ASN A 267 -29.83 8.05 19.43
N GLN A 268 -30.86 8.04 20.29
CA GLN A 268 -31.43 9.25 20.89
C GLN A 268 -30.40 9.98 21.77
N LEU A 269 -29.63 9.23 22.57
CA LEU A 269 -28.57 9.78 23.41
C LEU A 269 -27.47 10.44 22.56
N THR A 270 -26.99 9.78 21.51
CA THR A 270 -25.98 10.30 20.59
C THR A 270 -26.47 11.56 19.87
N ARG A 271 -27.74 11.63 19.47
CA ARG A 271 -28.33 12.86 18.89
C ARG A 271 -28.38 14.00 19.90
N SER A 272 -28.71 13.71 21.15
CA SER A 272 -28.84 14.73 22.21
C SER A 272 -27.49 15.24 22.69
N LEU A 273 -26.45 14.40 22.64
CA LEU A 273 -25.07 14.72 23.02
C LEU A 273 -24.19 14.91 21.77
N ALA A 274 -24.60 15.78 20.84
CA ALA A 274 -23.95 15.94 19.52
C ALA A 274 -22.45 16.32 19.54
N LYS A 275 -21.93 16.80 20.68
CA LYS A 275 -20.50 17.15 20.88
C LYS A 275 -19.72 16.09 21.67
N THR A 276 -20.37 14.99 22.04
CA THR A 276 -19.79 13.90 22.83
C THR A 276 -19.59 12.68 21.95
N ASN A 277 -18.41 12.10 21.96
CA ASN A 277 -18.16 10.82 21.29
C ASN A 277 -18.79 9.69 22.12
N VAL A 278 -19.92 9.17 21.67
CA VAL A 278 -20.62 8.04 22.31
C VAL A 278 -20.18 6.73 21.65
N PHE A 279 -19.56 5.84 22.43
CA PHE A 279 -19.10 4.53 21.98
C PHE A 279 -20.04 3.44 22.50
N SER A 280 -20.66 2.65 21.62
CA SER A 280 -21.67 1.63 21.97
C SER A 280 -21.60 0.38 21.09
N ASP A 281 -22.43 -0.62 21.38
CA ASP A 281 -22.53 -1.89 20.61
C ASP A 281 -23.27 -1.73 19.28
N VAL A 282 -23.91 -0.59 19.04
CA VAL A 282 -24.63 -0.33 17.79
C VAL A 282 -23.62 0.01 16.71
N SER A 283 -23.22 -1.00 15.94
CA SER A 283 -22.84 -0.78 14.55
C SER A 283 -24.02 -0.08 13.89
N THR A 284 -23.80 1.10 13.33
CA THR A 284 -24.77 1.69 12.40
C THR A 284 -24.78 0.81 11.15
N ALA A 285 -25.49 -0.33 11.24
CA ALA A 285 -26.02 -1.02 10.10
C ALA A 285 -26.93 -0.01 9.41
N ILE A 286 -26.40 0.61 8.36
CA ILE A 286 -27.20 1.35 7.41
C ILE A 286 -28.15 0.30 6.82
N LYS A 287 -29.42 0.36 7.22
CA LYS A 287 -30.52 -0.21 6.45
C LYS A 287 -30.43 0.39 5.05
N ASP A 288 -29.89 -0.39 4.13
CA ASP A 288 -30.47 -0.77 2.84
C ASP A 288 -31.34 0.26 2.08
N GLU A 289 -30.96 1.54 2.07
CA GLU A 289 -31.58 2.56 1.20
C GLU A 289 -30.58 3.24 0.23
N THR A 290 -29.30 2.83 0.22
CA THR A 290 -28.28 3.42 -0.69
C THR A 290 -28.07 2.64 -1.99
N SER A 291 -28.82 1.57 -2.23
CA SER A 291 -28.67 0.71 -3.42
C SER A 291 -29.18 1.33 -4.73
N SER A 292 -29.76 2.53 -4.70
CA SER A 292 -30.37 3.18 -5.87
C SER A 292 -29.68 4.48 -6.33
N LEU A 293 -28.51 4.83 -5.81
CA LEU A 293 -27.83 6.05 -6.22
C LEU A 293 -26.66 5.78 -7.15
N VAL A 294 -26.67 6.55 -8.25
CA VAL A 294 -25.56 6.82 -9.17
C VAL A 294 -25.39 5.79 -10.29
N PHE A 295 -26.17 5.88 -11.37
CA PHE A 295 -25.67 5.85 -12.76
C PHE A 295 -26.66 6.59 -13.65
N MET A 296 -26.26 7.67 -14.33
CA MET A 296 -27.11 8.23 -15.39
C MET A 296 -27.13 7.24 -16.56
N LYS A 297 -28.30 6.64 -16.82
CA LYS A 297 -28.56 6.00 -18.11
C LYS A 297 -28.63 7.11 -19.17
N SER A 298 -27.63 7.14 -20.04
CA SER A 298 -27.50 8.09 -21.17
C SER A 298 -28.56 7.92 -22.26
N GLU A 299 -29.47 6.94 -22.10
CA GLU A 299 -30.49 6.55 -23.08
C GLU A 299 -31.76 7.41 -23.04
N SER A 300 -31.87 8.40 -22.14
CA SER A 300 -33.08 9.21 -21.92
C SER A 300 -33.02 10.65 -22.46
N LEU A 301 -32.04 10.99 -23.32
CA LEU A 301 -31.92 12.34 -23.90
C LEU A 301 -32.77 12.50 -25.17
N ASN A 302 -33.61 13.54 -25.22
CA ASN A 302 -34.30 13.96 -26.45
C ASN A 302 -33.30 14.65 -27.40
N LEU A 303 -32.76 13.89 -28.36
CA LEU A 303 -31.71 14.35 -29.27
C LEU A 303 -32.25 15.29 -30.37
N LYS A 304 -31.61 16.45 -30.53
CA LYS A 304 -31.87 17.40 -31.63
C LYS A 304 -31.14 16.98 -32.93
N PRO A 305 -31.50 17.55 -34.10
CA PRO A 305 -30.74 17.37 -35.33
C PRO A 305 -29.26 17.77 -35.17
N ILE A 306 -28.37 17.11 -35.93
CA ILE A 306 -26.94 17.39 -35.90
C ILE A 306 -26.68 18.72 -36.61
N LEU A 307 -26.11 19.69 -35.89
CA LEU A 307 -25.62 20.94 -36.46
C LEU A 307 -24.39 20.67 -37.34
N SER A 308 -24.32 21.37 -38.48
CA SER A 308 -23.15 21.34 -39.36
C SER A 308 -21.91 21.93 -38.67
N PRO A 309 -20.70 21.55 -39.12
CA PRO A 309 -19.45 22.06 -38.56
C PRO A 309 -19.43 23.59 -38.51
N ILE A 310 -18.91 24.14 -37.40
CA ILE A 310 -18.87 25.60 -37.22
C ILE A 310 -18.12 26.32 -38.36
N GLN A 311 -17.10 25.68 -38.95
CA GLN A 311 -16.36 26.22 -40.09
C GLN A 311 -17.24 26.45 -41.33
N ASP A 312 -18.23 25.59 -41.56
CA ASP A 312 -19.10 25.67 -42.73
C ASP A 312 -20.21 26.70 -42.50
N ARG A 313 -20.71 26.79 -41.26
CA ARG A 313 -21.65 27.84 -40.84
C ARG A 313 -21.03 29.24 -40.91
N ILE A 314 -19.75 29.37 -40.53
CA ILE A 314 -18.97 30.62 -40.71
C ILE A 314 -18.82 30.96 -42.20
N ARG A 315 -18.51 29.97 -43.05
CA ARG A 315 -18.39 30.20 -44.51
C ARG A 315 -19.72 30.60 -45.15
N ALA A 316 -20.83 30.10 -44.62
CA ALA A 316 -22.18 30.44 -45.06
C ALA A 316 -22.71 31.78 -44.48
N ASN A 317 -21.93 32.48 -43.65
CA ASN A 317 -22.34 33.70 -42.94
C ASN A 317 -23.65 33.55 -42.14
N GLU A 318 -23.87 32.39 -41.54
CA GLU A 318 -25.03 32.17 -40.66
C GLU A 318 -24.93 33.00 -39.38
N THR A 319 -26.05 33.30 -38.72
CA THR A 319 -26.03 33.89 -37.38
C THR A 319 -25.56 32.85 -36.36
N LEU A 320 -24.37 33.03 -35.79
CA LEU A 320 -23.72 32.03 -34.95
C LEU A 320 -24.03 32.21 -33.47
N GLN A 321 -24.43 31.12 -32.79
CA GLN A 321 -24.44 31.06 -31.32
C GLN A 321 -23.11 30.49 -30.80
N LEU A 322 -22.10 31.35 -30.67
CA LEU A 322 -20.76 30.95 -30.22
C LEU A 322 -20.69 30.80 -28.70
N GLY A 323 -20.53 29.57 -28.23
CA GLY A 323 -20.17 29.25 -26.85
C GLY A 323 -18.66 29.24 -26.61
N PHE A 324 -18.21 29.82 -25.49
CA PHE A 324 -16.81 29.83 -25.07
C PHE A 324 -16.24 28.41 -24.87
N GLN A 325 -16.90 27.58 -24.06
CA GLN A 325 -16.52 26.18 -23.85
C GLN A 325 -16.72 25.33 -25.11
N ARG A 326 -17.77 25.58 -25.90
CA ARG A 326 -18.13 24.75 -27.07
C ARG A 326 -17.21 24.94 -28.27
N HIS A 327 -16.74 26.17 -28.50
CA HIS A 327 -16.02 26.50 -29.74
C HIS A 327 -14.67 27.15 -29.49
N VAL A 328 -14.60 28.17 -28.63
CA VAL A 328 -13.36 28.96 -28.44
C VAL A 328 -12.26 28.12 -27.81
N ILE A 329 -12.57 27.45 -26.70
CA ILE A 329 -11.58 26.63 -25.97
C ILE A 329 -11.10 25.42 -26.79
N PRO A 330 -11.99 24.61 -27.41
CA PRO A 330 -11.58 23.54 -28.32
C PRO A 330 -10.72 24.04 -29.48
N LEU A 331 -11.04 25.21 -30.06
CA LEU A 331 -10.22 25.82 -31.11
C LEU A 331 -8.80 26.13 -30.60
N LEU A 332 -8.66 26.79 -29.45
CA LEU A 332 -7.35 27.06 -28.85
C LEU A 332 -6.56 25.77 -28.54
N GLY A 333 -7.27 24.71 -28.16
CA GLY A 333 -6.72 23.37 -27.97
C GLY A 333 -6.19 22.73 -29.25
N ARG A 334 -6.99 22.78 -30.32
CA ARG A 334 -6.64 22.30 -31.65
C ARG A 334 -5.40 23.00 -32.21
N LEU A 335 -5.30 24.31 -32.01
CA LEU A 335 -4.17 25.13 -32.49
C LEU A 335 -2.91 24.99 -31.61
N GLY A 336 -3.02 24.30 -30.46
CA GLY A 336 -1.93 24.08 -29.52
C GLY A 336 -1.62 25.28 -28.62
N CYS A 337 -2.44 26.33 -28.61
CA CYS A 337 -2.23 27.55 -27.82
C CYS A 337 -2.23 27.27 -26.31
N ASN A 338 -3.07 26.36 -25.84
CA ASN A 338 -3.17 25.92 -24.44
C ASN A 338 -2.32 24.66 -24.13
N SER A 339 -1.37 24.31 -25.00
CA SER A 339 -0.43 23.21 -24.77
C SER A 339 0.67 23.58 -23.77
N ARG A 340 1.35 22.57 -23.21
CA ARG A 340 2.47 22.75 -22.28
C ARG A 340 3.60 23.63 -22.84
N ASN A 341 3.81 23.60 -24.16
CA ASN A 341 4.89 24.33 -24.81
C ASN A 341 4.57 25.83 -25.02
N CYS A 342 3.29 26.22 -24.87
CA CYS A 342 2.81 27.58 -25.11
C CYS A 342 2.16 28.17 -23.83
N HIS A 343 0.92 28.67 -23.92
CA HIS A 343 0.27 29.37 -22.81
C HIS A 343 -0.33 28.43 -21.77
N GLY A 344 -0.43 27.12 -22.06
CA GLY A 344 -0.82 26.08 -21.10
C GLY A 344 0.29 25.63 -20.15
N SER A 345 1.48 26.25 -20.24
CA SER A 345 2.55 26.03 -19.27
C SER A 345 2.16 26.57 -17.89
N PHE A 346 2.79 26.06 -16.83
CA PHE A 346 2.47 26.49 -15.45
C PHE A 346 2.70 27.99 -15.21
N GLN A 347 3.61 28.63 -15.96
CA GLN A 347 3.89 30.06 -15.87
C GLN A 347 3.21 30.88 -16.99
N GLY A 348 2.55 30.22 -17.95
CA GLY A 348 2.19 30.82 -19.23
C GLY A 348 3.42 31.23 -20.05
N ARG A 349 3.21 32.08 -21.06
CA ARG A 349 4.29 32.72 -21.85
C ARG A 349 3.89 34.14 -22.22
N GLY A 350 4.86 35.05 -22.23
CA GLY A 350 4.64 36.46 -22.62
C GLY A 350 3.59 37.17 -21.74
N GLY A 351 3.49 36.81 -20.46
CA GLY A 351 2.46 37.33 -19.54
C GLY A 351 1.03 36.89 -19.90
N PHE A 352 0.86 35.83 -20.69
CA PHE A 352 -0.42 35.23 -21.03
C PHE A 352 -0.44 33.76 -20.65
N GLN A 353 -1.45 33.37 -19.89
CA GLN A 353 -1.61 32.02 -19.36
C GLN A 353 -3.01 31.49 -19.64
N LEU A 354 -3.05 30.25 -20.12
CA LEU A 354 -4.25 29.43 -20.24
C LEU A 354 -4.06 28.21 -19.34
N SER A 355 -5.17 27.61 -18.93
CA SER A 355 -5.19 26.32 -18.29
C SER A 355 -4.67 25.25 -19.26
N MET A 356 -3.93 24.28 -18.74
CA MET A 356 -3.35 23.22 -19.56
C MET A 356 -4.48 22.42 -20.22
N PHE A 357 -4.49 22.40 -21.55
CA PHE A 357 -5.52 21.81 -22.41
C PHE A 357 -6.93 22.43 -22.33
N GLY A 358 -7.13 23.53 -21.59
CA GLY A 358 -8.37 24.32 -21.64
C GLY A 358 -9.54 23.76 -20.82
N TYR A 359 -9.34 23.49 -19.53
CA TYR A 359 -10.37 22.90 -18.65
C TYR A 359 -10.69 23.73 -17.41
N ASP A 360 -10.00 24.86 -17.19
CA ASP A 360 -10.42 25.88 -16.24
C ASP A 360 -11.02 27.05 -17.02
N PHE A 361 -12.28 26.87 -17.43
CA PHE A 361 -12.96 27.83 -18.31
C PHE A 361 -13.02 29.24 -17.74
N LYS A 362 -13.07 29.36 -16.41
CA LYS A 362 -13.06 30.68 -15.76
C LYS A 362 -11.68 31.33 -15.90
N LEU A 363 -10.62 30.62 -15.52
CA LEU A 363 -9.24 31.12 -15.66
C LEU A 363 -8.92 31.48 -17.12
N ASP A 364 -9.29 30.60 -18.06
CA ASP A 364 -9.06 30.81 -19.48
C ASP A 364 -9.80 32.05 -20.00
N HIS A 365 -11.07 32.20 -19.61
CA HIS A 365 -11.88 33.34 -19.99
C HIS A 365 -11.30 34.64 -19.45
N ASP A 366 -11.02 34.70 -18.15
CA ASP A 366 -10.48 35.88 -17.47
C ASP A 366 -9.13 36.32 -18.06
N ASN A 367 -8.28 35.37 -18.45
CA ASN A 367 -7.00 35.69 -19.09
C ASN A 367 -7.15 36.09 -20.56
N LEU A 368 -8.10 35.51 -21.30
CA LEU A 368 -8.41 35.94 -22.67
C LEU A 368 -8.98 37.36 -22.70
N LEU A 369 -9.79 37.75 -21.72
CA LEU A 369 -10.31 39.11 -21.62
C LEU A 369 -9.20 40.19 -21.57
N LYS A 370 -8.01 39.84 -21.09
CA LYS A 370 -6.83 40.73 -21.04
C LYS A 370 -6.13 40.87 -22.39
N ARG A 371 -6.53 40.11 -23.40
CA ARG A 371 -5.90 40.02 -24.74
C ARG A 371 -6.86 40.37 -25.88
N ILE A 372 -8.04 40.87 -25.55
CA ILE A 372 -9.06 41.26 -26.52
C ILE A 372 -9.48 42.72 -26.34
N ASP A 373 -9.86 43.35 -27.43
CA ASP A 373 -10.58 44.62 -27.44
C ASP A 373 -12.00 44.37 -27.95
N LYS A 374 -13.00 44.58 -27.09
CA LYS A 374 -14.41 44.35 -27.44
C LYS A 374 -15.01 45.44 -28.34
N LYS A 375 -14.41 46.64 -28.37
CA LYS A 375 -14.86 47.76 -29.20
C LYS A 375 -14.28 47.68 -30.59
N VAL A 376 -13.01 47.27 -30.69
CA VAL A 376 -12.30 47.08 -31.95
C VAL A 376 -11.75 45.66 -32.01
N PRO A 377 -12.60 44.63 -32.28
CA PRO A 377 -12.20 43.23 -32.25
C PRO A 377 -10.92 42.92 -33.03
N ASP A 378 -10.72 43.56 -34.18
CA ASP A 378 -9.56 43.38 -35.07
C ASP A 378 -8.21 43.85 -34.48
N GLN A 379 -8.21 44.60 -33.37
CA GLN A 379 -6.98 44.99 -32.64
C GLN A 379 -6.66 44.03 -31.48
N SER A 380 -7.42 42.95 -31.33
CA SER A 380 -7.22 41.98 -30.25
C SER A 380 -5.93 41.19 -30.45
N LEU A 381 -5.04 41.21 -29.44
CA LEU A 381 -3.78 40.44 -29.46
C LEU A 381 -3.98 38.93 -29.69
N ILE A 382 -5.12 38.37 -29.27
CA ILE A 382 -5.44 36.95 -29.52
C ILE A 382 -5.72 36.63 -30.99
N LEU A 383 -5.98 37.64 -31.82
CA LEU A 383 -6.10 37.49 -33.27
C LEU A 383 -4.74 37.72 -33.93
N ASN A 384 -4.08 38.84 -33.61
CA ASN A 384 -2.94 39.35 -34.40
C ASN A 384 -1.62 38.60 -34.15
N LYS A 385 -1.34 38.20 -32.90
CA LYS A 385 -0.12 37.42 -32.58
C LYS A 385 -0.12 36.05 -33.26
N PRO A 386 -1.15 35.20 -33.10
CA PRO A 386 -1.15 33.88 -33.73
C PRO A 386 -1.27 33.90 -35.27
N THR A 387 -1.71 34.99 -35.90
CA THR A 387 -1.61 35.19 -37.37
C THR A 387 -0.26 35.75 -37.82
N SER A 388 0.65 36.05 -36.88
CA SER A 388 1.94 36.71 -37.14
C SER A 388 1.82 38.13 -37.72
N GLU A 389 0.68 38.79 -37.53
CA GLU A 389 0.53 40.24 -37.75
C GLU A 389 1.29 41.03 -36.68
N ASP A 390 1.29 40.52 -35.44
CA ASP A 390 2.21 40.94 -34.37
C ASP A 390 3.27 39.86 -34.12
N GLU A 391 4.45 40.26 -33.63
CA GLU A 391 5.50 39.31 -33.28
C GLU A 391 5.03 38.30 -32.23
N HIS A 392 5.22 37.02 -32.53
CA HIS A 392 4.81 35.90 -31.69
C HIS A 392 5.86 34.79 -31.72
N GLU A 393 6.51 34.57 -30.57
CA GLU A 393 7.51 33.51 -30.39
C GLU A 393 6.97 32.10 -30.70
N GLY A 394 5.65 31.90 -30.56
CA GLY A 394 4.99 30.63 -30.87
C GLY A 394 4.87 30.35 -32.38
N GLY A 395 5.25 31.30 -33.24
CA GLY A 395 5.11 31.23 -34.69
C GLY A 395 3.65 31.37 -35.16
N LEU A 396 3.43 31.05 -36.43
CA LEU A 396 2.10 31.03 -37.04
C LEU A 396 1.27 29.89 -36.42
N ARG A 397 0.13 30.25 -35.81
CA ARG A 397 -0.82 29.30 -35.19
C ARG A 397 -2.21 29.40 -35.79
N LEU A 398 -2.64 30.59 -36.18
CA LEU A 398 -3.90 30.85 -36.87
C LEU A 398 -3.62 31.18 -38.33
N PRO A 399 -4.27 30.52 -39.30
CA PRO A 399 -4.23 30.94 -40.69
C PRO A 399 -4.83 32.35 -40.85
N PRO A 400 -4.11 33.33 -41.43
CA PRO A 400 -4.65 34.66 -41.68
C PRO A 400 -5.86 34.58 -42.62
N GLY A 401 -6.97 35.23 -42.26
CA GLY A 401 -8.24 35.17 -42.99
C GLY A 401 -9.01 33.85 -42.86
N GLY A 402 -8.48 32.90 -42.09
CA GLY A 402 -9.09 31.59 -41.85
C GLY A 402 -10.42 31.65 -41.09
N TRP A 403 -11.18 30.56 -41.12
CA TRP A 403 -12.43 30.46 -40.36
C TRP A 403 -12.16 30.49 -38.84
N GLU A 404 -10.98 30.05 -38.42
CA GLU A 404 -10.51 30.07 -37.03
C GLU A 404 -10.39 31.50 -36.50
N GLN A 405 -9.76 32.40 -37.29
CA GLN A 405 -9.65 33.82 -36.95
C GLN A 405 -11.04 34.48 -36.90
N LYS A 406 -11.90 34.18 -37.90
CA LYS A 406 -13.28 34.67 -37.93
C LYS A 406 -14.09 34.20 -36.71
N LEU A 407 -13.95 32.94 -36.29
CA LEU A 407 -14.63 32.41 -35.11
C LEU A 407 -14.28 33.22 -33.85
N LEU A 408 -12.99 33.46 -33.61
CA LEU A 408 -12.54 34.23 -32.46
C LEU A 408 -13.02 35.69 -32.53
N ARG A 409 -12.93 36.30 -33.71
CA ARG A 409 -13.40 37.67 -33.96
C ARG A 409 -14.89 37.84 -33.66
N GLU A 410 -15.73 36.94 -34.17
CA GLU A 410 -17.19 36.96 -33.93
C GLU A 410 -17.54 36.71 -32.46
N TRP A 411 -16.79 35.85 -31.76
CA TRP A 411 -16.95 35.69 -30.31
C TRP A 411 -16.60 36.97 -29.55
N ILE A 412 -15.55 37.69 -29.95
CA ILE A 412 -15.17 38.98 -29.36
C ILE A 412 -16.23 40.05 -29.65
N ALA A 413 -16.66 40.16 -30.91
CA ALA A 413 -17.66 41.13 -31.37
C ALA A 413 -19.03 40.91 -30.69
N SER A 414 -19.39 39.66 -30.36
CA SER A 414 -20.60 39.33 -29.59
C SER A 414 -20.47 39.55 -28.07
N GLY A 415 -19.38 40.19 -27.63
CA GLY A 415 -19.15 40.62 -26.25
C GLY A 415 -18.23 39.69 -25.44
N ALA A 416 -17.65 38.66 -26.06
CA ALA A 416 -16.77 37.67 -25.43
C ALA A 416 -17.40 37.05 -24.18
N LYS A 417 -18.62 36.52 -24.31
CA LYS A 417 -19.37 35.95 -23.19
C LYS A 417 -18.69 34.69 -22.63
N SER A 418 -18.69 34.55 -21.30
CA SER A 418 -18.18 33.36 -20.59
C SER A 418 -19.16 32.19 -20.61
N VAL A 419 -18.83 31.10 -19.92
CA VAL A 419 -19.77 30.01 -19.63
C VAL A 419 -20.87 30.52 -18.69
N VAL A 420 -22.14 30.31 -19.06
CA VAL A 420 -23.30 30.74 -18.27
C VAL A 420 -23.57 29.72 -17.15
N GLU A 421 -24.03 30.17 -15.98
CA GLU A 421 -24.26 29.35 -14.78
C GLU A 421 -25.25 28.17 -14.94
N ASN A 422 -25.90 28.01 -16.10
CA ASN A 422 -26.75 26.87 -16.45
C ASN A 422 -26.55 26.40 -17.90
N ALA A 423 -25.35 26.59 -18.45
CA ALA A 423 -25.04 26.13 -19.80
C ALA A 423 -25.20 24.59 -19.89
N PRO A 424 -25.72 24.05 -21.01
CA PRO A 424 -25.80 22.61 -21.19
C PRO A 424 -24.40 22.00 -21.11
N GLN A 425 -24.30 20.89 -20.38
CA GLN A 425 -23.04 20.21 -20.08
C GLN A 425 -22.68 19.23 -21.19
N PHE A 426 -21.40 19.08 -21.47
CA PHE A 426 -20.92 18.06 -22.40
C PHE A 426 -21.24 16.67 -21.86
N VAL A 427 -21.83 15.80 -22.68
CA VAL A 427 -22.25 14.44 -22.29
C VAL A 427 -21.31 13.39 -22.87
N ARG A 428 -21.06 13.43 -24.18
CA ARG A 428 -20.18 12.47 -24.86
C ARG A 428 -19.74 12.93 -26.25
N LEU A 429 -18.69 12.27 -26.76
CA LEU A 429 -18.20 12.40 -28.13
C LEU A 429 -18.53 11.13 -28.92
N ASP A 430 -19.42 11.23 -29.91
CA ASP A 430 -19.76 10.15 -30.82
C ASP A 430 -18.85 10.22 -32.06
N VAL A 431 -17.91 9.29 -32.21
CA VAL A 431 -16.94 9.26 -33.32
C VAL A 431 -17.20 8.12 -34.29
N THR A 432 -17.16 8.41 -35.58
CA THR A 432 -17.33 7.43 -36.67
C THR A 432 -16.28 7.61 -37.76
N PRO A 433 -15.74 6.53 -38.33
CA PRO A 433 -15.96 5.12 -37.96
C PRO A 433 -15.27 4.77 -36.62
N LYS A 434 -15.78 3.77 -35.89
CA LYS A 434 -15.16 3.28 -34.64
C LYS A 434 -13.91 2.42 -34.90
N GLN A 435 -13.85 1.82 -36.09
CA GLN A 435 -12.75 0.99 -36.56
C GLN A 435 -12.55 1.22 -38.06
N VAL A 436 -11.29 1.29 -38.47
CA VAL A 436 -10.85 1.38 -39.86
C VAL A 436 -9.95 0.19 -40.14
N VAL A 437 -10.24 -0.54 -41.21
CA VAL A 437 -9.38 -1.61 -41.73
C VAL A 437 -9.01 -1.24 -43.16
N PHE A 438 -7.75 -0.87 -43.36
CA PHE A 438 -7.21 -0.53 -44.67
C PHE A 438 -6.84 -1.77 -45.47
N SER A 439 -6.95 -1.66 -46.80
CA SER A 439 -6.58 -2.72 -47.74
C SER A 439 -5.15 -2.60 -48.24
N LYS A 440 -4.58 -1.40 -48.28
CA LYS A 440 -3.21 -1.14 -48.72
C LYS A 440 -2.63 0.12 -48.08
N LYS A 441 -1.30 0.20 -48.05
CA LYS A 441 -0.56 1.40 -47.65
C LYS A 441 -0.94 2.58 -48.54
N GLY A 442 -1.05 3.77 -47.94
CA GLY A 442 -1.41 5.02 -48.62
C GLY A 442 -2.91 5.27 -48.76
N GLU A 443 -3.78 4.32 -48.40
CA GLU A 443 -5.23 4.59 -48.31
C GLU A 443 -5.54 5.61 -47.22
N MET A 444 -6.63 6.34 -47.45
CA MET A 444 -7.10 7.38 -46.54
C MET A 444 -8.58 7.23 -46.24
N THR A 445 -8.97 7.63 -45.03
CA THR A 445 -10.37 7.79 -44.65
C THR A 445 -10.52 8.97 -43.69
N SER A 446 -11.74 9.48 -43.53
CA SER A 446 -12.02 10.61 -42.63
C SER A 446 -12.77 10.15 -41.38
N ILE A 447 -12.41 10.74 -40.25
CA ILE A 447 -13.12 10.64 -38.99
C ILE A 447 -14.15 11.76 -38.92
N LYS A 448 -15.33 11.45 -38.39
CA LYS A 448 -16.35 12.40 -38.00
C LYS A 448 -16.58 12.33 -36.50
N ALA A 449 -16.54 13.46 -35.81
CA ALA A 449 -16.72 13.57 -34.37
C ALA A 449 -17.95 14.44 -34.05
N ILE A 450 -18.94 13.89 -33.35
CA ILE A 450 -20.18 14.57 -32.98
C ILE A 450 -20.21 14.77 -31.46
N ALA A 451 -20.25 16.02 -30.99
CA ALA A 451 -20.45 16.34 -29.58
C ALA A 451 -21.93 16.28 -29.23
N VAL A 452 -22.27 15.65 -28.09
CA VAL A 452 -23.62 15.59 -27.55
C VAL A 452 -23.67 16.33 -26.21
N TRP A 453 -24.65 17.22 -26.06
CA TRP A 453 -24.83 18.07 -24.88
C TRP A 453 -26.09 17.69 -24.08
N SER A 454 -26.16 18.09 -22.82
CA SER A 454 -27.21 17.69 -21.88
C SER A 454 -28.61 18.21 -22.23
N ASP A 455 -28.72 19.21 -23.11
CA ASP A 455 -29.97 19.73 -23.65
C ASP A 455 -30.40 19.04 -24.95
N GLY A 456 -29.73 17.93 -25.31
CA GLY A 456 -29.97 17.19 -26.54
C GLY A 456 -29.32 17.78 -27.78
N THR A 457 -28.63 18.92 -27.68
CA THR A 457 -27.91 19.51 -28.83
C THR A 457 -26.81 18.58 -29.31
N ARG A 458 -26.71 18.42 -30.64
CA ARG A 458 -25.68 17.62 -31.30
C ARG A 458 -25.00 18.47 -32.35
N GLU A 459 -23.67 18.45 -32.39
CA GLU A 459 -22.90 19.24 -33.33
C GLU A 459 -21.74 18.43 -33.89
N ASP A 460 -21.50 18.56 -35.20
CA ASP A 460 -20.27 18.08 -35.82
C ASP A 460 -19.10 18.97 -35.43
N VAL A 461 -18.27 18.45 -34.53
CA VAL A 461 -17.11 19.14 -33.96
C VAL A 461 -15.79 18.63 -34.54
N THR A 462 -15.83 17.93 -35.68
CA THR A 462 -14.64 17.38 -36.33
C THR A 462 -13.57 18.46 -36.54
N CYS A 463 -13.96 19.65 -37.00
CA CYS A 463 -13.05 20.79 -37.22
C CYS A 463 -12.51 21.42 -35.93
N LEU A 464 -13.06 21.08 -34.77
CA LEU A 464 -12.61 21.54 -33.44
C LEU A 464 -11.92 20.44 -32.63
N THR A 465 -11.95 19.21 -33.13
CA THR A 465 -11.39 18.03 -32.46
C THR A 465 -9.87 18.00 -32.68
N ARG A 466 -9.13 17.64 -31.63
CA ARG A 466 -7.70 17.33 -31.74
C ARG A 466 -7.56 15.82 -31.98
N PHE A 467 -6.75 15.45 -32.97
CA PHE A 467 -6.47 14.06 -33.29
C PHE A 467 -5.01 13.72 -33.00
N GLU A 468 -4.75 12.50 -32.54
CA GLU A 468 -3.41 11.98 -32.22
C GLU A 468 -3.35 10.50 -32.59
N SER A 469 -2.29 10.06 -33.26
CA SER A 469 -2.05 8.62 -33.43
C SER A 469 -1.21 8.08 -32.28
N LYS A 470 -1.52 6.87 -31.81
CA LYS A 470 -0.68 6.14 -30.85
C LYS A 470 0.59 5.57 -31.49
N ASP A 471 0.57 5.34 -32.80
CA ASP A 471 1.71 4.82 -33.56
C ASP A 471 1.62 5.30 -35.00
N ASP A 472 2.34 6.39 -35.28
CA ASP A 472 2.43 7.02 -36.60
C ASP A 472 3.10 6.11 -37.65
N SER A 473 3.82 5.06 -37.23
CA SER A 473 4.40 4.09 -38.16
C SER A 473 3.34 3.21 -38.81
N VAL A 474 2.20 3.00 -38.15
CA VAL A 474 1.05 2.25 -38.66
C VAL A 474 0.07 3.19 -39.36
N ALA A 475 -0.34 4.28 -38.71
CA ALA A 475 -1.25 5.26 -39.28
C ALA A 475 -1.00 6.67 -38.75
N GLU A 476 -1.03 7.65 -39.63
CA GLU A 476 -0.90 9.08 -39.32
C GLU A 476 -2.28 9.74 -39.40
N VAL A 477 -2.53 10.81 -38.65
CA VAL A 477 -3.79 11.57 -38.71
C VAL A 477 -3.54 13.06 -38.88
N THR A 478 -4.24 13.70 -39.81
CA THR A 478 -4.16 15.16 -40.02
C THR A 478 -5.04 15.91 -39.03
N ALA A 479 -4.83 17.23 -38.91
CA ALA A 479 -5.67 18.08 -38.09
C ALA A 479 -7.15 18.01 -38.51
N GLU A 480 -7.45 17.82 -39.80
CA GLU A 480 -8.82 17.71 -40.34
C GLU A 480 -9.47 16.34 -40.06
N GLY A 481 -8.79 15.44 -39.36
CA GLY A 481 -9.30 14.11 -39.04
C GLY A 481 -9.19 13.12 -40.21
N LYS A 482 -8.25 13.32 -41.15
CA LYS A 482 -7.94 12.35 -42.20
C LYS A 482 -6.90 11.36 -41.69
N ILE A 483 -7.22 10.06 -41.68
CA ILE A 483 -6.30 8.98 -41.31
C ILE A 483 -5.61 8.47 -42.57
N HIS A 484 -4.29 8.32 -42.53
CA HIS A 484 -3.45 7.80 -43.61
C HIS A 484 -2.80 6.48 -43.18
N ALA A 485 -2.93 5.42 -43.97
CA ALA A 485 -2.25 4.15 -43.73
C ALA A 485 -0.74 4.23 -44.06
N LYS A 486 0.14 4.01 -43.09
CA LYS A 486 1.62 4.12 -43.26
C LYS A 486 2.34 2.78 -43.22
N GLY A 487 1.88 1.84 -42.39
CA GLY A 487 2.54 0.55 -42.16
C GLY A 487 1.59 -0.52 -41.63
N THR A 488 1.98 -1.79 -41.76
CA THR A 488 1.18 -2.94 -41.33
C THR A 488 1.17 -3.06 -39.81
N GLY A 489 0.06 -3.49 -39.23
CA GLY A 489 -0.14 -3.64 -37.79
C GLY A 489 -1.46 -3.04 -37.35
N ASP A 490 -1.58 -2.73 -36.06
CA ASP A 490 -2.71 -2.02 -35.51
C ASP A 490 -2.34 -0.92 -34.52
N THR A 491 -3.06 0.18 -34.61
CA THR A 491 -2.91 1.34 -33.73
C THR A 491 -4.28 1.95 -33.40
N TYR A 492 -4.28 3.05 -32.65
CA TYR A 492 -5.45 3.84 -32.35
C TYR A 492 -5.21 5.30 -32.71
N VAL A 493 -6.21 5.92 -33.32
CA VAL A 493 -6.30 7.38 -33.48
C VAL A 493 -7.24 7.90 -32.41
N ILE A 494 -6.72 8.75 -31.53
CA ILE A 494 -7.42 9.33 -30.40
C ILE A 494 -8.02 10.68 -30.80
N SER A 495 -9.30 10.86 -30.50
CA SER A 495 -10.06 12.09 -30.73
C SER A 495 -10.34 12.77 -29.39
N TYR A 496 -9.93 14.03 -29.25
CA TYR A 496 -10.14 14.82 -28.03
C TYR A 496 -11.03 16.04 -28.34
N TYR A 497 -12.14 16.16 -27.62
CA TYR A 497 -13.01 17.33 -27.65
C TYR A 497 -13.68 17.51 -26.28
N ASP A 498 -13.52 18.68 -25.66
CA ASP A 498 -13.93 18.92 -24.26
C ASP A 498 -13.45 17.75 -23.36
N ASN A 499 -14.26 17.22 -22.46
CA ASN A 499 -13.94 16.03 -21.66
C ASN A 499 -14.05 14.71 -22.43
N GLY A 500 -14.52 14.72 -23.68
CA GLY A 500 -14.69 13.52 -24.50
C GLY A 500 -13.39 13.03 -25.09
N ILE A 501 -13.08 11.75 -24.83
CA ILE A 501 -11.96 11.03 -25.44
C ILE A 501 -12.52 9.80 -26.14
N PHE A 502 -12.15 9.63 -27.40
CA PHE A 502 -12.56 8.45 -28.16
C PHE A 502 -11.39 7.87 -28.95
N SER A 503 -11.24 6.55 -28.90
CA SER A 503 -10.17 5.83 -29.59
C SER A 503 -10.71 5.06 -30.79
N THR A 504 -10.39 5.51 -32.00
CA THR A 504 -10.72 4.83 -33.26
C THR A 504 -9.64 3.80 -33.57
N GLN A 505 -10.00 2.52 -33.67
CA GLN A 505 -9.02 1.47 -34.00
C GLN A 505 -8.65 1.52 -35.48
N VAL A 506 -7.36 1.51 -35.80
CA VAL A 506 -6.86 1.49 -37.18
C VAL A 506 -6.04 0.24 -37.40
N ILE A 507 -6.33 -0.49 -38.47
CA ILE A 507 -5.68 -1.76 -38.81
C ILE A 507 -5.22 -1.70 -40.27
N LEU A 508 -3.97 -2.08 -40.53
CA LEU A 508 -3.50 -2.47 -41.85
C LEU A 508 -2.94 -3.89 -41.76
N PRO A 509 -3.57 -4.92 -42.35
CA PRO A 509 -3.14 -6.31 -42.22
C PRO A 509 -1.72 -6.56 -42.77
N VAL A 510 -0.97 -7.51 -42.17
CA VAL A 510 0.39 -7.91 -42.60
C VAL A 510 0.35 -8.62 -43.95
N GLU A 511 -0.53 -9.61 -44.07
CA GLU A 511 -0.83 -10.29 -45.33
C GLU A 511 -2.33 -10.25 -45.60
N LYS A 512 -2.71 -9.92 -46.83
CA LYS A 512 -4.11 -9.92 -47.25
C LYS A 512 -4.54 -11.35 -47.60
N LYS A 513 -4.67 -12.22 -46.60
CA LYS A 513 -5.32 -13.52 -46.81
C LYS A 513 -6.81 -13.27 -47.02
N GLN A 514 -7.37 -13.76 -48.14
CA GLN A 514 -8.83 -13.75 -48.29
C GLN A 514 -9.46 -14.51 -47.11
N LYS A 515 -10.73 -14.24 -46.80
CA LYS A 515 -11.43 -14.83 -45.63
C LYS A 515 -11.32 -16.37 -45.55
N ASN A 516 -11.08 -17.01 -46.70
CA ASN A 516 -10.94 -18.46 -46.91
C ASN A 516 -9.49 -18.99 -46.91
N ASP A 517 -8.47 -18.13 -46.82
CA ASP A 517 -7.05 -18.50 -46.95
C ASP A 517 -6.26 -18.45 -45.62
N TYR A 518 -6.91 -18.01 -44.53
CA TYR A 518 -6.32 -18.06 -43.18
C TYR A 518 -6.33 -19.50 -42.66
N PRO A 519 -5.22 -20.03 -42.11
CA PRO A 519 -5.14 -21.41 -41.65
C PRO A 519 -6.16 -21.70 -40.54
N VAL A 520 -6.67 -22.93 -40.50
CA VAL A 520 -7.53 -23.38 -39.41
C VAL A 520 -6.67 -23.52 -38.16
N VAL A 521 -6.82 -22.60 -37.21
CA VAL A 521 -6.15 -22.63 -35.92
C VAL A 521 -7.13 -23.16 -34.86
N PRO A 522 -6.81 -24.25 -34.13
CA PRO A 522 -7.65 -24.73 -33.05
C PRO A 522 -7.84 -23.68 -31.95
N THR A 523 -9.08 -23.49 -31.49
CA THR A 523 -9.43 -22.59 -30.38
C THR A 523 -10.13 -23.36 -29.26
N PRO A 524 -9.41 -24.22 -28.52
CA PRO A 524 -10.02 -25.08 -27.49
C PRO A 524 -10.59 -24.29 -26.31
N THR A 525 -10.12 -23.06 -26.09
CA THR A 525 -10.64 -22.15 -25.06
C THR A 525 -11.19 -20.86 -25.66
N GLU A 526 -12.01 -20.15 -24.87
CA GLU A 526 -12.53 -18.83 -25.26
C GLU A 526 -11.43 -17.77 -25.38
N ILE A 527 -10.33 -17.88 -24.61
CA ILE A 527 -9.14 -17.03 -24.79
C ILE A 527 -8.63 -17.19 -26.22
N ASP A 528 -8.45 -18.43 -26.67
CA ASP A 528 -7.93 -18.73 -28.00
C ASP A 528 -8.85 -18.19 -29.08
N ARG A 529 -10.17 -18.34 -28.89
CA ARG A 529 -11.17 -17.79 -29.81
C ARG A 529 -11.03 -16.27 -29.94
N HIS A 530 -10.87 -15.55 -28.83
CA HIS A 530 -10.72 -14.09 -28.87
C HIS A 530 -9.39 -13.64 -29.46
N VAL A 531 -8.29 -14.33 -29.17
CA VAL A 531 -6.96 -14.01 -29.70
C VAL A 531 -6.88 -14.31 -31.20
N VAL A 532 -7.28 -15.51 -31.63
CA VAL A 532 -7.29 -15.88 -33.05
C VAL A 532 -8.21 -14.98 -33.87
N ASN A 533 -9.37 -14.57 -33.34
CA ASN A 533 -10.23 -13.60 -34.01
C ASN A 533 -9.54 -12.24 -34.25
N LYS A 534 -8.69 -11.80 -33.31
CA LYS A 534 -7.90 -10.57 -33.47
C LYS A 534 -6.77 -10.77 -34.49
N LEU A 535 -6.01 -11.87 -34.38
CA LEU A 535 -4.92 -12.20 -35.29
C LEU A 535 -5.40 -12.38 -36.74
N LYS A 536 -6.57 -12.99 -36.94
CA LYS A 536 -7.20 -13.14 -38.26
C LYS A 536 -7.50 -11.79 -38.91
N LYS A 537 -7.92 -10.77 -38.14
CA LYS A 537 -8.13 -9.40 -38.67
C LYS A 537 -6.82 -8.72 -39.06
N LEU A 538 -5.72 -9.10 -38.42
CA LEU A 538 -4.37 -8.57 -38.70
C LEU A 538 -3.66 -9.33 -39.82
N GLY A 539 -4.20 -10.46 -40.28
CA GLY A 539 -3.51 -11.36 -41.21
C GLY A 539 -2.28 -12.02 -40.58
N ILE A 540 -2.24 -12.16 -39.25
CA ILE A 540 -1.12 -12.74 -38.51
C ILE A 540 -1.45 -14.20 -38.17
N GLN A 541 -0.57 -15.13 -38.50
CA GLN A 541 -0.66 -16.52 -38.07
C GLN A 541 0.03 -16.69 -36.71
N PRO A 542 -0.61 -17.28 -35.69
CA PRO A 542 0.07 -17.58 -34.44
C PRO A 542 1.16 -18.64 -34.65
N SER A 543 2.17 -18.64 -33.79
CA SER A 543 3.22 -19.66 -33.81
C SER A 543 2.68 -21.08 -33.53
N GLY A 544 3.53 -22.07 -33.74
CA GLY A 544 3.27 -23.44 -33.28
C GLY A 544 3.18 -23.51 -31.75
N LEU A 545 2.80 -24.67 -31.21
CA LEU A 545 2.87 -24.92 -29.78
C LEU A 545 4.34 -25.02 -29.33
N CYS A 546 4.61 -24.62 -28.08
CA CYS A 546 5.89 -24.90 -27.44
C CYS A 546 6.05 -26.41 -27.19
N THR A 547 7.30 -26.86 -27.09
CA THR A 547 7.60 -28.24 -26.67
C THR A 547 7.20 -28.46 -25.21
N ASP A 548 7.20 -29.72 -24.76
CA ASP A 548 6.79 -30.05 -23.39
C ASP A 548 7.81 -29.57 -22.34
N ASP A 549 9.11 -29.57 -22.66
CA ASP A 549 10.16 -28.99 -21.82
C ASP A 549 10.01 -27.46 -21.70
N GLU A 550 9.78 -26.76 -22.82
CA GLU A 550 9.48 -25.32 -22.84
C GLU A 550 8.21 -25.01 -22.01
N PHE A 551 7.14 -25.79 -22.21
CA PHE A 551 5.90 -25.65 -21.42
C PHE A 551 6.16 -25.83 -19.93
N LEU A 552 6.81 -26.92 -19.53
CA LEU A 552 7.03 -27.25 -18.12
C LEU A 552 7.88 -26.17 -17.45
N ARG A 553 8.98 -25.75 -18.07
CA ARG A 553 9.82 -24.66 -17.56
C ARG A 553 8.99 -23.39 -17.36
N ARG A 554 8.24 -22.99 -18.40
CA ARG A 554 7.48 -21.74 -18.39
C ARG A 554 6.39 -21.71 -17.32
N VAL A 555 5.58 -22.76 -17.25
CA VAL A 555 4.46 -22.84 -16.32
C VAL A 555 4.94 -22.95 -14.87
N SER A 556 6.06 -23.65 -14.63
CA SER A 556 6.66 -23.77 -13.29
C SER A 556 7.20 -22.41 -12.81
N LEU A 557 7.95 -21.71 -13.66
CA LEU A 557 8.46 -20.38 -13.33
C LEU A 557 7.34 -19.35 -13.15
N ASP A 558 6.30 -19.38 -14.00
CA ASP A 558 5.22 -18.38 -13.90
C ASP A 558 4.29 -18.60 -12.70
N ILE A 559 3.95 -19.86 -12.37
CA ILE A 559 3.01 -20.18 -11.28
C ILE A 559 3.73 -20.23 -9.93
N THR A 560 4.90 -20.85 -9.85
CA THR A 560 5.58 -21.14 -8.57
C THR A 560 6.96 -20.50 -8.44
N ALA A 561 7.41 -19.72 -9.44
CA ALA A 561 8.74 -19.09 -9.43
C ALA A 561 9.87 -20.10 -9.15
N THR A 562 9.73 -21.32 -9.67
CA THR A 562 10.64 -22.42 -9.37
C THR A 562 10.95 -23.18 -10.65
N LEU A 563 12.24 -23.42 -10.93
CA LEU A 563 12.62 -24.32 -12.02
C LEU A 563 12.14 -25.75 -11.71
N PRO A 564 11.66 -26.53 -12.70
CA PRO A 564 11.37 -27.94 -12.49
C PRO A 564 12.65 -28.71 -12.14
N SER A 565 12.56 -29.81 -11.38
CA SER A 565 13.75 -30.65 -11.12
C SER A 565 14.06 -31.55 -12.32
N PRO A 566 15.31 -32.05 -12.46
CA PRO A 566 15.66 -33.01 -13.52
C PRO A 566 14.74 -34.23 -13.58
N ASP A 567 14.38 -34.79 -12.42
CA ASP A 567 13.48 -35.95 -12.35
C ASP A 567 12.05 -35.59 -12.79
N GLU A 568 11.53 -34.44 -12.36
CA GLU A 568 10.23 -33.94 -12.80
C GLU A 568 10.17 -33.71 -14.32
N ILE A 569 11.25 -33.18 -14.90
CA ILE A 569 11.34 -33.00 -16.36
C ILE A 569 11.28 -34.36 -17.06
N ARG A 570 12.10 -35.33 -16.63
CA ARG A 570 12.11 -36.68 -17.23
C ARG A 570 10.74 -37.35 -17.14
N GLU A 571 10.11 -37.30 -15.97
CA GLU A 571 8.77 -37.85 -15.74
C GLU A 571 7.74 -37.20 -16.67
N PHE A 572 7.74 -35.87 -16.78
CA PHE A 572 6.79 -35.13 -17.60
C PHE A 572 6.98 -35.36 -19.12
N LEU A 573 8.22 -35.51 -19.59
CA LEU A 573 8.52 -35.82 -20.99
C LEU A 573 8.14 -37.26 -21.36
N ASN A 574 8.27 -38.18 -20.41
CA ASN A 574 7.87 -39.59 -20.57
C ASN A 574 6.35 -39.78 -20.49
N ASP A 575 5.64 -38.94 -19.75
CA ASP A 575 4.18 -38.96 -19.68
C ASP A 575 3.55 -38.65 -21.05
N LYS A 576 2.67 -39.56 -21.50
CA LYS A 576 1.93 -39.47 -22.77
C LYS A 576 0.44 -39.20 -22.58
N THR A 577 -0.03 -38.96 -21.35
CA THR A 577 -1.42 -38.64 -21.09
C THR A 577 -1.81 -37.32 -21.81
N PRO A 578 -2.95 -37.28 -22.52
CA PRO A 578 -3.34 -36.10 -23.31
C PRO A 578 -3.52 -34.82 -22.49
N ASP A 579 -3.84 -34.94 -21.19
CA ASP A 579 -4.14 -33.84 -20.27
C ASP A 579 -3.01 -33.55 -19.27
N LYS A 580 -1.82 -34.14 -19.43
CA LYS A 580 -0.66 -33.93 -18.53
C LYS A 580 -0.34 -32.46 -18.24
N ARG A 581 -0.49 -31.58 -19.24
CA ARG A 581 -0.26 -30.13 -19.10
C ARG A 581 -1.24 -29.50 -18.12
N SER A 582 -2.53 -29.85 -18.21
CA SER A 582 -3.58 -29.40 -17.31
C SER A 582 -3.41 -29.97 -15.91
N GLN A 583 -3.05 -31.26 -15.78
CA GLN A 583 -2.76 -31.88 -14.49
C GLN A 583 -1.58 -31.20 -13.78
N LYS A 584 -0.49 -30.90 -14.51
CA LYS A 584 0.67 -30.18 -13.98
C LYS A 584 0.30 -28.76 -13.51
N ILE A 585 -0.58 -28.06 -14.22
CA ILE A 585 -1.11 -26.75 -13.76
C ILE A 585 -1.82 -26.89 -12.41
N GLU A 586 -2.69 -27.88 -12.24
CA GLU A 586 -3.41 -28.10 -10.96
C GLU A 586 -2.47 -28.48 -9.83
N GLU A 587 -1.43 -29.26 -10.12
CA GLU A 587 -0.39 -29.61 -9.15
C GLU A 587 0.34 -28.35 -8.67
N LEU A 588 0.81 -27.51 -9.60
CA LEU A 588 1.57 -26.28 -9.29
C LEU A 588 0.74 -25.28 -8.47
N LEU A 589 -0.56 -25.11 -8.77
CA LEU A 589 -1.47 -24.22 -8.02
C LEU A 589 -1.72 -24.64 -6.57
N LYS A 590 -1.38 -25.89 -6.20
CA LYS A 590 -1.48 -26.42 -4.83
C LYS A 590 -0.17 -26.32 -4.06
N GLN A 591 0.95 -26.03 -4.73
CA GLN A 591 2.26 -26.01 -4.07
C GLN A 591 2.41 -24.80 -3.12
N PRO A 592 3.14 -24.94 -1.99
CA PRO A 592 3.49 -23.81 -1.13
C PRO A 592 4.23 -22.67 -1.84
N ALA A 593 4.98 -23.00 -2.91
CA ALA A 593 5.68 -22.04 -3.75
C ALA A 593 4.74 -21.10 -4.51
N TYR A 594 3.56 -21.56 -4.96
CA TYR A 594 2.51 -20.68 -5.51
C TYR A 594 2.11 -19.63 -4.47
N VAL A 595 1.82 -20.08 -3.24
CA VAL A 595 1.42 -19.18 -2.15
C VAL A 595 2.51 -18.14 -1.88
N ALA A 596 3.76 -18.56 -1.72
CA ALA A 596 4.87 -17.64 -1.45
C ALA A 596 5.03 -16.60 -2.57
N TRP A 597 5.04 -17.04 -3.83
CA TRP A 597 5.24 -16.17 -4.99
C TRP A 597 4.14 -15.12 -5.13
N TRP A 598 2.87 -15.54 -5.10
CA TRP A 598 1.76 -14.60 -5.28
C TRP A 598 1.54 -13.71 -4.07
N SER A 599 1.85 -14.19 -2.86
CA SER A 599 1.86 -13.32 -1.67
C SER A 599 2.90 -12.22 -1.77
N MET A 600 4.10 -12.54 -2.28
CA MET A 600 5.13 -11.53 -2.51
C MET A 600 4.67 -10.48 -3.52
N LYS A 601 4.05 -10.90 -4.64
CA LYS A 601 3.50 -9.99 -5.65
C LYS A 601 2.39 -9.09 -5.10
N LEU A 602 1.47 -9.64 -4.31
CA LEU A 602 0.43 -8.83 -3.67
C LEU A 602 1.04 -7.86 -2.65
N CYS A 603 2.06 -8.27 -1.88
CA CYS A 603 2.79 -7.36 -1.00
C CYS A 603 3.53 -6.23 -1.74
N ASP A 604 4.04 -6.50 -2.95
CA ASP A 604 4.60 -5.47 -3.82
C ASP A 604 3.51 -4.48 -4.24
N LEU A 605 2.37 -4.99 -4.74
CA LEU A 605 1.22 -4.20 -5.17
C LEU A 605 0.63 -3.34 -4.05
N THR A 606 0.53 -3.86 -2.82
CA THR A 606 -0.04 -3.15 -1.66
C THR A 606 1.02 -2.34 -0.88
N GLY A 607 2.30 -2.48 -1.23
CA GLY A 607 3.41 -1.68 -0.68
C GLY A 607 3.78 -2.00 0.78
N SER A 608 3.84 -3.28 1.13
CA SER A 608 4.26 -3.76 2.47
C SER A 608 5.76 -3.52 2.69
N ASN A 609 6.10 -2.47 3.46
CA ASN A 609 7.49 -2.04 3.68
C ASN A 609 7.69 -1.46 5.10
N ALA A 610 8.66 -2.02 5.84
CA ALA A 610 9.00 -1.58 7.19
C ALA A 610 9.53 -0.13 7.26
N GLY A 611 10.14 0.38 6.19
CA GLY A 611 10.65 1.75 6.10
C GLY A 611 9.55 2.80 6.30
N TYR A 612 8.41 2.63 5.63
CA TYR A 612 7.25 3.52 5.76
C TYR A 612 6.38 3.22 6.97
N LEU A 613 6.58 2.07 7.61
CA LEU A 613 5.99 1.74 8.90
C LEU A 613 6.90 2.17 10.07
N GLY A 614 8.00 2.89 9.79
CA GLY A 614 8.89 3.43 10.81
C GLY A 614 8.21 4.42 11.76
N GLY A 615 7.06 4.95 11.33
CA GLY A 615 6.13 5.72 12.13
C GLY A 615 5.26 4.91 13.08
N THR A 616 5.31 3.57 13.12
CA THR A 616 4.61 2.71 14.11
C THR A 616 5.50 2.44 15.34
N GLU A 617 4.96 1.84 16.39
CA GLU A 617 5.72 1.48 17.59
C GLU A 617 6.81 0.44 17.26
N MET A 618 6.50 -0.53 16.38
CA MET A 618 7.41 -1.61 15.97
C MET A 618 7.24 -1.99 14.49
N ALA A 619 8.05 -1.39 13.61
CA ALA A 619 7.92 -1.57 12.17
C ALA A 619 8.09 -3.03 11.67
N GLN A 620 9.07 -3.78 12.21
CA GLN A 620 9.36 -5.16 11.76
C GLN A 620 8.26 -6.18 12.11
N PRO A 621 7.74 -6.21 13.35
CA PRO A 621 6.58 -7.04 13.67
C PRO A 621 5.35 -6.70 12.81
N VAL A 622 5.08 -5.41 12.59
CA VAL A 622 3.92 -4.94 11.81
C VAL A 622 4.02 -5.37 10.35
N VAL A 623 5.17 -5.21 9.69
CA VAL A 623 5.34 -5.69 8.30
C VAL A 623 5.23 -7.22 8.21
N SER A 624 5.75 -7.94 9.21
CA SER A 624 5.64 -9.40 9.27
C SER A 624 4.18 -9.86 9.39
N GLN A 625 3.38 -9.16 10.19
CA GLN A 625 1.93 -9.41 10.31
C GLN A 625 1.22 -9.19 8.97
N TRP A 626 1.54 -8.10 8.27
CA TRP A 626 0.97 -7.82 6.94
C TRP A 626 1.31 -8.91 5.93
N ASN A 627 2.59 -9.29 5.83
CA ASN A 627 3.03 -10.36 4.92
C ASN A 627 2.36 -11.70 5.25
N ALA A 628 2.30 -12.07 6.53
CA ALA A 628 1.67 -13.31 6.97
C ALA A 628 0.16 -13.33 6.66
N TRP A 629 -0.53 -12.20 6.87
CA TRP A 629 -1.95 -12.08 6.57
C TRP A 629 -2.23 -12.23 5.08
N ILE A 630 -1.48 -11.55 4.20
CA ILE A 630 -1.62 -11.74 2.74
C ILE A 630 -1.35 -13.20 2.38
N LYS A 631 -0.28 -13.78 2.95
CA LYS A 631 0.08 -15.17 2.71
C LYS A 631 -1.05 -16.14 3.03
N ARG A 632 -1.70 -15.96 4.19
CA ARG A 632 -2.82 -16.80 4.60
C ARG A 632 -4.02 -16.68 3.65
N ARG A 633 -4.34 -15.47 3.20
CA ARG A 633 -5.46 -15.25 2.26
C ARG A 633 -5.21 -15.88 0.88
N VAL A 634 -3.97 -15.87 0.39
CA VAL A 634 -3.59 -16.57 -0.84
C VAL A 634 -3.64 -18.10 -0.65
N GLU A 635 -3.18 -18.60 0.49
CA GLU A 635 -3.24 -20.03 0.85
C GLU A 635 -4.68 -20.55 0.87
N ASP A 636 -5.56 -19.83 1.57
CA ASP A 636 -6.99 -20.14 1.72
C ASP A 636 -7.81 -19.82 0.46
N ASN A 637 -7.18 -19.29 -0.61
CA ASN A 637 -7.81 -18.86 -1.87
C ASN A 637 -8.98 -17.90 -1.66
N ILE A 638 -8.84 -16.95 -0.74
CA ILE A 638 -9.84 -15.92 -0.49
C ILE A 638 -9.96 -15.02 -1.73
N GLY A 639 -11.19 -14.71 -2.13
CA GLY A 639 -11.48 -13.84 -3.27
C GLY A 639 -10.78 -12.49 -3.18
N TRP A 640 -10.28 -11.98 -4.32
CA TRP A 640 -9.54 -10.71 -4.36
C TRP A 640 -10.37 -9.53 -3.84
N ASP A 641 -11.68 -9.52 -4.07
CA ASP A 641 -12.64 -8.57 -3.49
C ASP A 641 -12.60 -8.54 -1.95
N GLN A 642 -12.55 -9.72 -1.32
CA GLN A 642 -12.52 -9.85 0.13
C GLN A 642 -11.15 -9.45 0.70
N ILE A 643 -10.05 -9.84 0.05
CA ILE A 643 -8.69 -9.40 0.44
C ILE A 643 -8.63 -7.86 0.41
N VAL A 644 -9.11 -7.26 -0.68
CA VAL A 644 -9.08 -5.81 -0.87
C VAL A 644 -10.02 -5.10 0.10
N SER A 645 -11.20 -5.66 0.37
CA SER A 645 -12.12 -5.16 1.39
C SER A 645 -11.42 -5.08 2.76
N GLY A 646 -10.71 -6.14 3.15
CA GLY A 646 -9.98 -6.16 4.42
C GLY A 646 -8.87 -5.11 4.52
N ILE A 647 -8.25 -4.76 3.39
CA ILE A 647 -7.25 -3.68 3.31
C ILE A 647 -7.92 -2.31 3.35
N ILE A 648 -8.90 -2.06 2.48
CA ILE A 648 -9.54 -0.75 2.33
C ILE A 648 -10.33 -0.39 3.59
N LEU A 649 -11.12 -1.31 4.14
CA LEU A 649 -11.95 -1.07 5.32
C LEU A 649 -11.20 -1.29 6.64
N GLY A 650 -9.96 -1.80 6.60
CA GLY A 650 -9.18 -2.12 7.79
C GLY A 650 -9.09 -0.98 8.80
N THR A 651 -9.44 -1.29 10.05
CA THR A 651 -9.28 -0.45 11.25
C THR A 651 -8.56 -1.23 12.35
N SER A 652 -7.90 -0.54 13.27
CA SER A 652 -7.10 -1.18 14.31
C SER A 652 -7.93 -1.87 15.39
N ARG A 653 -8.98 -1.20 15.87
CA ARG A 653 -9.92 -1.78 16.85
C ARG A 653 -10.96 -2.64 16.16
N LEU A 654 -11.34 -3.73 16.83
CA LEU A 654 -12.54 -4.47 16.51
C LEU A 654 -13.79 -3.65 16.85
N PRO A 655 -14.95 -3.90 16.21
CA PRO A 655 -16.21 -3.28 16.59
C PRO A 655 -16.47 -3.48 18.10
N GLY A 656 -16.71 -2.39 18.81
CA GLY A 656 -16.94 -2.45 20.25
C GLY A 656 -15.68 -2.59 21.13
N GLU A 657 -14.48 -2.65 20.59
CA GLU A 657 -13.28 -2.78 21.42
C GLU A 657 -12.84 -1.45 22.08
N THR A 658 -12.52 -1.48 23.38
CA THR A 658 -11.94 -0.32 24.09
C THR A 658 -10.46 -0.14 23.75
N TYR A 659 -9.88 1.02 24.04
CA TYR A 659 -8.44 1.21 23.81
C TYR A 659 -7.58 0.25 24.65
N ASP A 660 -7.98 -0.04 25.88
CA ASP A 660 -7.28 -0.95 26.80
C ASP A 660 -7.27 -2.39 26.25
N GLU A 661 -8.43 -2.89 25.82
CA GLU A 661 -8.56 -4.21 25.18
C GLU A 661 -7.73 -4.29 23.88
N PHE A 662 -7.78 -3.24 23.05
CA PHE A 662 -6.99 -3.15 21.83
C PHE A 662 -5.49 -3.19 22.11
N MET A 663 -4.99 -2.42 23.09
CA MET A 663 -3.57 -2.42 23.45
C MET A 663 -3.10 -3.82 23.85
N VAL A 664 -3.88 -4.51 24.68
CA VAL A 664 -3.58 -5.88 25.12
C VAL A 664 -3.57 -6.82 23.92
N ARG A 665 -4.65 -6.90 23.15
CA ARG A 665 -4.77 -7.81 22.00
C ARG A 665 -3.67 -7.56 20.97
N GLN A 666 -3.41 -6.31 20.60
CA GLN A 666 -2.40 -5.97 19.62
C GLN A 666 -0.99 -6.34 20.10
N SER A 667 -0.73 -6.23 21.40
CA SER A 667 0.53 -6.68 22.00
C SER A 667 0.72 -8.19 21.95
N GLU A 668 -0.34 -9.00 22.04
CA GLU A 668 -0.25 -10.48 21.94
C GLU A 668 0.37 -10.93 20.61
N PHE A 669 0.12 -10.22 19.51
CA PHE A 669 0.70 -10.53 18.19
C PHE A 669 2.19 -10.19 18.06
N THR A 670 2.75 -9.52 19.07
CA THR A 670 4.17 -9.10 19.11
C THR A 670 4.91 -9.62 20.34
N SER A 671 4.22 -10.37 21.21
CA SER A 671 4.80 -11.05 22.37
C SER A 671 5.91 -12.01 21.94
N VAL A 672 6.95 -12.13 22.76
CA VAL A 672 8.08 -13.05 22.54
C VAL A 672 7.80 -14.44 23.14
N LYS A 673 6.99 -14.53 24.20
CA LYS A 673 6.70 -15.79 24.91
C LYS A 673 5.56 -16.58 24.27
N ASP A 674 4.41 -15.93 24.10
CA ASP A 674 3.17 -16.56 23.62
C ASP A 674 2.56 -15.73 22.48
N ARG A 675 3.22 -15.74 21.32
CA ARG A 675 2.82 -14.93 20.18
C ARG A 675 1.53 -15.49 19.57
N LYS A 676 0.44 -14.73 19.62
CA LYS A 676 -0.78 -15.09 18.89
C LYS A 676 -0.62 -14.90 17.40
N ASP A 677 -1.36 -15.68 16.62
CA ASP A 677 -1.41 -15.55 15.17
C ASP A 677 -2.30 -14.37 14.77
N PHE A 678 -1.69 -13.37 14.12
CA PHE A 678 -2.41 -12.21 13.58
C PHE A 678 -3.34 -12.60 12.42
N THR A 679 -3.03 -13.69 11.70
CA THR A 679 -3.82 -14.09 10.52
C THR A 679 -5.19 -14.66 10.86
N ALA A 680 -5.37 -15.09 12.12
CA ALA A 680 -6.64 -15.55 12.68
C ALA A 680 -7.60 -14.40 13.06
N LEU A 681 -7.14 -13.15 13.03
CA LEU A 681 -8.03 -11.99 13.20
C LEU A 681 -9.03 -11.94 12.04
N ASP A 682 -10.20 -11.34 12.28
CA ASP A 682 -11.15 -10.98 11.22
C ASP A 682 -10.44 -10.37 10.01
N ASN A 683 -11.09 -10.41 8.85
CA ASN A 683 -10.54 -9.98 7.56
C ASN A 683 -10.27 -8.46 7.50
N SER A 684 -9.28 -7.97 8.27
CA SER A 684 -8.90 -6.57 8.46
C SER A 684 -7.37 -6.45 8.42
N MET A 685 -6.88 -5.55 7.58
CA MET A 685 -5.48 -5.20 7.44
C MET A 685 -5.29 -3.68 7.60
N PRO A 686 -5.27 -3.16 8.84
CA PRO A 686 -5.15 -1.72 9.08
C PRO A 686 -3.79 -1.14 8.65
N HIS A 687 -2.74 -1.97 8.62
CA HIS A 687 -1.35 -1.51 8.42
C HIS A 687 -1.12 -0.79 7.07
N TYR A 688 -1.98 -1.05 6.07
CA TYR A 688 -1.94 -0.33 4.79
C TYR A 688 -2.10 1.19 4.94
N TRP A 689 -2.98 1.63 5.85
CA TRP A 689 -3.25 3.05 6.11
C TRP A 689 -2.28 3.70 7.11
N ALA A 690 -1.41 2.91 7.74
CA ALA A 690 -0.41 3.39 8.71
C ALA A 690 0.91 3.85 8.06
N ARG A 691 1.03 3.73 6.73
CA ARG A 691 2.25 4.07 5.98
C ARG A 691 2.51 5.58 5.96
N SER A 692 3.74 5.98 6.26
CA SER A 692 4.12 7.39 6.36
C SER A 692 4.14 8.13 5.01
N ASN A 693 4.33 7.41 3.89
CA ASN A 693 4.24 7.95 2.52
C ASN A 693 2.79 8.13 2.03
N MET A 694 1.78 7.91 2.88
CA MET A 694 0.37 8.17 2.60
C MET A 694 -0.28 8.95 3.75
N SER A 695 0.47 9.88 4.34
CA SER A 695 0.02 10.62 5.51
C SER A 695 -1.02 11.69 5.16
N VAL A 696 -1.02 12.20 3.92
CA VAL A 696 -2.01 13.15 3.42
C VAL A 696 -3.10 12.48 2.58
N PRO A 697 -4.33 13.04 2.53
CA PRO A 697 -5.45 12.41 1.81
C PRO A 697 -5.24 12.25 0.30
N SER A 698 -4.53 13.17 -0.35
CA SER A 698 -4.23 13.08 -1.79
C SER A 698 -3.38 11.85 -2.11
N ASP A 699 -2.33 11.59 -1.32
CA ASP A 699 -1.47 10.40 -1.49
C ASP A 699 -2.27 9.10 -1.30
N LYS A 700 -3.28 9.12 -0.42
CA LYS A 700 -4.22 8.00 -0.25
C LYS A 700 -5.06 7.77 -1.50
N ALA A 701 -5.61 8.82 -2.08
CA ALA A 701 -6.39 8.74 -3.31
C ALA A 701 -5.53 8.24 -4.49
N LEU A 702 -4.29 8.72 -4.62
CA LEU A 702 -3.35 8.25 -5.64
C LEU A 702 -3.01 6.77 -5.47
N ALA A 703 -2.56 6.37 -4.28
CA ALA A 703 -2.20 4.98 -4.02
C ALA A 703 -3.41 4.05 -4.21
N PHE A 704 -4.61 4.48 -3.85
CA PHE A 704 -5.83 3.74 -4.11
C PHE A 704 -6.09 3.57 -5.61
N GLY A 705 -5.96 4.65 -6.39
CA GLY A 705 -6.09 4.63 -7.86
C GLY A 705 -5.11 3.68 -8.52
N TYR A 706 -3.83 3.75 -8.14
CA TYR A 706 -2.80 2.83 -8.62
C TYR A 706 -3.09 1.39 -8.23
N THR A 707 -3.17 1.11 -6.92
CA THR A 707 -3.24 -0.27 -6.41
C THR A 707 -4.51 -0.98 -6.88
N PHE A 708 -5.67 -0.33 -6.76
CA PHE A 708 -6.94 -1.02 -6.90
C PHE A 708 -7.68 -0.71 -8.20
N LEU A 709 -7.45 0.44 -8.83
CA LEU A 709 -8.15 0.80 -10.08
C LEU A 709 -7.27 0.67 -11.33
N GLY A 710 -5.95 0.53 -11.17
CA GLY A 710 -5.01 0.53 -12.30
C GLY A 710 -5.01 1.86 -13.04
N MET A 711 -5.26 2.96 -12.32
CA MET A 711 -5.40 4.31 -12.87
C MET A 711 -4.33 5.23 -12.31
N ARG A 712 -3.78 6.09 -13.18
CA ARG A 712 -2.80 7.11 -12.81
C ARG A 712 -3.50 8.45 -12.63
N LEU A 713 -3.66 8.89 -11.39
CA LEU A 713 -4.42 10.12 -11.06
C LEU A 713 -3.51 11.33 -10.82
N ASP A 714 -2.19 11.20 -10.96
CA ASP A 714 -1.22 12.23 -10.57
C ASP A 714 -1.39 13.53 -11.34
N CYS A 715 -1.64 13.45 -12.65
CA CYS A 715 -1.89 14.64 -13.46
C CYS A 715 -3.14 15.39 -13.00
N ALA A 716 -4.16 14.66 -12.52
CA ALA A 716 -5.43 15.21 -12.05
C ALA A 716 -5.27 16.05 -10.77
N GLN A 717 -4.13 15.98 -10.07
CA GLN A 717 -3.88 16.81 -8.89
C GLN A 717 -3.75 18.30 -9.23
N CYS A 718 -3.14 18.59 -10.38
CA CYS A 718 -2.75 19.94 -10.76
C CYS A 718 -3.58 20.50 -11.90
N HIS A 719 -3.97 19.66 -12.86
CA HIS A 719 -4.74 20.03 -14.05
C HIS A 719 -5.66 18.88 -14.48
N LYS A 720 -6.43 19.03 -15.56
CA LYS A 720 -7.25 17.93 -16.10
C LYS A 720 -6.36 16.83 -16.71
N HIS A 721 -6.69 15.56 -16.45
CA HIS A 721 -5.88 14.44 -16.91
C HIS A 721 -5.80 14.37 -18.45
N PRO A 722 -4.61 14.36 -19.08
CA PRO A 722 -4.48 14.51 -20.53
C PRO A 722 -5.16 13.40 -21.34
N PHE A 723 -5.22 12.20 -20.77
CA PHE A 723 -5.66 10.98 -21.43
C PHE A 723 -6.97 10.42 -20.87
N ASP A 724 -7.61 11.16 -19.95
CA ASP A 724 -8.85 10.73 -19.32
C ASP A 724 -9.80 11.91 -19.04
N GLU A 725 -10.99 11.61 -18.55
CA GLU A 725 -12.02 12.61 -18.26
C GLU A 725 -11.85 13.31 -16.90
N TRP A 726 -10.91 12.86 -16.06
CA TRP A 726 -10.76 13.33 -14.68
C TRP A 726 -10.23 14.77 -14.62
N SER A 727 -11.04 15.68 -14.09
CA SER A 727 -10.62 17.06 -13.82
C SER A 727 -9.91 17.20 -12.46
N LYS A 728 -9.30 18.36 -12.24
CA LYS A 728 -8.75 18.73 -10.92
C LYS A 728 -9.80 18.71 -9.82
N GLN A 729 -11.00 19.19 -10.13
CA GLN A 729 -12.14 19.18 -9.22
C GLN A 729 -12.58 17.75 -8.87
N ASP A 730 -12.58 16.84 -9.86
CA ASP A 730 -12.93 15.44 -9.63
C ASP A 730 -11.95 14.76 -8.68
N PHE A 731 -10.64 14.98 -8.88
CA PHE A 731 -9.63 14.45 -7.98
C PHE A 731 -9.77 14.99 -6.55
N GLN A 732 -10.05 16.29 -6.40
CA GLN A 732 -10.30 16.89 -5.07
C GLN A 732 -11.53 16.27 -4.38
N LEU A 733 -12.64 16.12 -5.10
CA LEU A 733 -13.86 15.50 -4.57
C LEU A 733 -13.69 13.99 -4.31
N PHE A 734 -12.85 13.30 -5.08
CA PHE A 734 -12.51 11.91 -4.81
C PHE A 734 -11.60 11.78 -3.58
N THR A 735 -10.70 12.74 -3.36
CA THR A 735 -9.83 12.81 -2.18
C THR A 735 -10.61 12.91 -0.87
N GLU A 736 -11.82 13.48 -0.89
CA GLU A 736 -12.69 13.61 0.29
C GLU A 736 -13.03 12.28 0.97
N PHE A 737 -13.09 11.17 0.24
CA PHE A 737 -13.30 9.84 0.85
C PHE A 737 -12.18 9.40 1.80
N PHE A 738 -10.98 9.99 1.67
CA PHE A 738 -9.78 9.57 2.39
C PHE A 738 -9.39 10.51 3.53
N THR A 739 -10.04 11.68 3.64
CA THR A 739 -9.68 12.74 4.62
C THR A 739 -9.87 12.30 6.06
N ARG A 740 -10.86 11.43 6.30
CA ARG A 740 -11.26 10.93 7.62
C ARG A 740 -10.47 9.71 8.09
N ILE A 741 -9.65 9.10 7.22
CA ILE A 741 -8.77 7.99 7.59
C ILE A 741 -7.57 8.56 8.36
N LYS A 742 -7.38 8.17 9.61
CA LYS A 742 -6.25 8.63 10.44
C LYS A 742 -5.42 7.47 10.94
N PHE A 743 -4.11 7.71 11.05
CA PHE A 743 -3.20 6.88 11.84
C PHE A 743 -2.66 7.72 13.00
N GLY A 744 -2.97 7.33 14.24
CA GLY A 744 -2.60 8.11 15.42
C GLY A 744 -3.29 7.64 16.70
N THR A 745 -3.41 8.54 17.67
CA THR A 745 -4.12 8.26 18.92
C THR A 745 -5.44 9.04 18.89
N PRO A 746 -6.61 8.37 18.83
CA PRO A 746 -7.90 9.05 18.87
C PRO A 746 -8.14 9.73 20.23
N ALA A 747 -9.11 10.65 20.28
CA ALA A 747 -9.32 11.54 21.43
C ALA A 747 -9.65 10.80 22.73
N ASP A 748 -10.40 9.70 22.66
CA ASP A 748 -10.73 8.82 23.78
C ASP A 748 -9.51 8.05 24.32
N ALA A 749 -8.57 7.67 23.44
CA ALA A 749 -7.36 6.95 23.82
C ALA A 749 -6.25 7.84 24.36
N LYS A 750 -6.28 9.15 24.09
CA LYS A 750 -5.12 10.04 24.30
C LYS A 750 -4.58 9.99 25.73
N VAL A 751 -5.45 10.08 26.73
CA VAL A 751 -5.07 10.06 28.15
C VAL A 751 -4.44 8.72 28.52
N LEU A 752 -5.11 7.61 28.20
CA LEU A 752 -4.65 6.27 28.56
C LEU A 752 -3.36 5.90 27.81
N HIS A 753 -3.21 6.31 26.55
CA HIS A 753 -1.99 6.15 25.76
C HIS A 753 -0.81 6.89 26.41
N GLU A 754 -0.97 8.18 26.71
CA GLU A 754 0.09 9.00 27.31
C GLU A 754 0.47 8.48 28.70
N GLN A 755 -0.52 8.11 29.51
CA GLN A 755 -0.30 7.52 30.83
C GLN A 755 0.47 6.21 30.72
N THR A 756 0.00 5.27 29.89
CA THR A 756 0.64 3.96 29.71
C THR A 756 2.06 4.12 29.20
N ARG A 757 2.29 5.00 28.22
CA ARG A 757 3.64 5.30 27.73
C ARG A 757 4.57 5.83 28.82
N ASN A 758 4.09 6.77 29.64
CA ASN A 758 4.86 7.35 30.74
C ASN A 758 5.15 6.29 31.82
N MET A 759 4.16 5.45 32.15
CA MET A 759 4.27 4.29 33.06
C MET A 759 5.22 3.18 32.53
N LEU A 760 5.54 3.21 31.25
CA LEU A 760 6.52 2.30 30.65
C LEU A 760 7.93 2.92 30.63
N GLY A 761 8.07 4.18 31.04
CA GLY A 761 9.32 4.94 30.98
C GLY A 761 9.76 5.20 29.54
N VAL A 762 8.83 5.23 28.58
CA VAL A 762 9.13 5.46 27.16
C VAL A 762 9.27 6.97 26.90
N PRO A 763 10.44 7.47 26.47
CA PRO A 763 10.69 8.90 26.33
C PRO A 763 9.76 9.60 25.32
N VAL A 764 9.23 10.77 25.71
CA VAL A 764 8.35 11.61 24.86
C VAL A 764 9.15 12.38 23.79
N LYS A 765 10.29 12.95 24.18
CA LYS A 765 11.24 13.66 23.32
C LYS A 765 12.66 13.19 23.61
N LEU A 766 13.19 12.33 22.75
CA LEU A 766 14.63 12.16 22.57
C LEU A 766 14.92 12.17 21.08
N ASN A 767 16.10 12.67 20.72
CA ASN A 767 16.52 12.98 19.35
C ASN A 767 16.69 11.76 18.42
N THR A 768 16.23 10.55 18.79
CA THR A 768 16.25 9.40 17.90
C THR A 768 15.03 8.48 18.09
N ALA A 769 14.33 8.20 16.99
CA ALA A 769 13.25 7.19 16.93
C ALA A 769 13.73 5.77 17.35
N ALA A 770 15.04 5.52 17.28
CA ALA A 770 15.67 4.27 17.68
C ALA A 770 15.47 3.92 19.17
N LEU A 771 15.63 4.88 20.08
CA LEU A 771 15.47 4.63 21.53
C LEU A 771 14.02 4.29 21.90
N ARG A 772 13.03 4.93 21.24
CA ARG A 772 11.62 4.58 21.43
C ARG A 772 11.33 3.15 20.95
N ARG A 773 11.87 2.75 19.79
CA ARG A 773 11.74 1.38 19.26
C ARG A 773 12.38 0.36 20.20
N GLN A 774 13.58 0.63 20.72
CA GLN A 774 14.26 -0.25 21.66
C GLN A 774 13.44 -0.43 22.95
N SER A 775 12.82 0.64 23.46
CA SER A 775 11.93 0.55 24.61
C SER A 775 10.73 -0.36 24.34
N TYR A 776 10.06 -0.22 23.19
CA TYR A 776 8.91 -1.08 22.85
C TYR A 776 9.30 -2.54 22.61
N LEU A 777 10.47 -2.81 22.01
CA LEU A 777 10.99 -4.17 21.88
C LEU A 777 11.23 -4.83 23.25
N ARG A 778 11.78 -4.08 24.22
CA ARG A 778 11.94 -4.55 25.60
C ARG A 778 10.58 -4.84 26.24
N ILE A 779 9.60 -3.94 26.08
CA ILE A 779 8.26 -4.08 26.65
C ILE A 779 7.54 -5.32 26.07
N ALA A 780 7.68 -5.56 24.77
CA ALA A 780 7.17 -6.77 24.11
C ALA A 780 7.81 -8.06 24.67
N ALA A 781 9.12 -8.04 24.92
CA ALA A 781 9.84 -9.18 25.53
C ALA A 781 9.40 -9.44 26.98
N GLU A 782 9.00 -8.39 27.71
CA GLU A 782 8.40 -8.50 29.05
C GLU A 782 6.95 -9.01 29.02
N GLY A 783 6.31 -9.13 27.84
CA GLY A 783 4.92 -9.56 27.71
C GLY A 783 3.90 -8.50 28.10
N ARG A 784 4.30 -7.22 28.14
CA ARG A 784 3.46 -6.13 28.65
C ARG A 784 2.72 -5.39 27.53
N PRO A 785 1.52 -4.85 27.80
CA PRO A 785 0.78 -4.08 26.81
C PRO A 785 1.56 -2.84 26.34
N ILE A 786 1.56 -2.62 25.03
CA ILE A 786 2.18 -1.47 24.36
C ILE A 786 1.07 -0.47 24.03
N PRO A 787 1.29 0.84 24.26
CA PRO A 787 0.36 1.87 23.85
C PRO A 787 0.43 2.10 22.34
N TRP A 788 -0.19 1.19 21.59
CA TRP A 788 -0.24 1.20 20.13
C TRP A 788 -0.99 2.43 19.58
N ARG A 789 -0.51 2.98 18.47
CA ARG A 789 -1.31 3.89 17.64
C ARG A 789 -2.19 3.11 16.67
N GLU A 790 -3.21 3.79 16.19
CA GLU A 790 -4.38 3.15 15.61
C GLU A 790 -4.71 3.75 14.26
N VAL A 791 -5.19 2.90 13.36
CA VAL A 791 -5.95 3.31 12.18
C VAL A 791 -7.42 3.38 12.56
N TYR A 792 -8.00 4.56 12.42
CA TYR A 792 -9.40 4.83 12.75
C TYR A 792 -10.00 5.85 11.78
N ILE A 793 -11.34 5.92 11.78
CA ILE A 793 -12.11 6.87 10.98
C ILE A 793 -12.61 7.99 11.89
N GLU A 794 -12.18 9.22 11.63
CA GLU A 794 -12.72 10.40 12.30
C GLU A 794 -14.18 10.63 11.90
N ALA A 795 -14.96 11.23 12.79
CA ALA A 795 -16.26 11.79 12.45
C ALA A 795 -16.11 12.94 11.45
N ALA A 796 -17.16 13.22 10.68
CA ALA A 796 -17.19 14.41 9.83
C ALA A 796 -17.08 15.68 10.69
N LYS A 797 -16.31 16.68 10.23
CA LYS A 797 -16.04 17.92 10.98
C LYS A 797 -17.13 19.00 10.79
N GLY A 798 -18.09 18.78 9.92
CA GLY A 798 -19.17 19.73 9.63
C GLY A 798 -20.42 19.03 9.08
N ASP A 799 -21.47 19.81 8.88
CA ASP A 799 -22.81 19.31 8.53
C ASP A 799 -22.92 18.75 7.11
N GLN A 800 -21.98 19.12 6.23
CA GLN A 800 -21.87 18.58 4.87
C GLN A 800 -20.42 18.33 4.51
N GLN A 801 -20.18 17.19 3.87
CA GLN A 801 -18.90 16.85 3.27
C GLN A 801 -19.18 16.21 1.91
N ILE A 802 -18.94 16.96 0.83
CA ILE A 802 -19.28 16.52 -0.51
C ILE A 802 -18.09 15.80 -1.15
N ALA A 803 -18.27 14.53 -1.48
CA ALA A 803 -17.32 13.72 -2.24
C ALA A 803 -17.90 13.33 -3.61
N LYS A 804 -17.08 12.81 -4.51
CA LYS A 804 -17.51 12.34 -5.83
C LYS A 804 -16.72 11.10 -6.22
N LEU A 805 -17.42 10.01 -6.55
CA LEU A 805 -16.80 8.83 -7.14
C LEU A 805 -16.32 9.19 -8.56
N LEU A 806 -15.23 8.58 -9.05
CA LEU A 806 -14.77 8.81 -10.41
C LEU A 806 -15.85 8.37 -11.41
N GLY A 807 -16.27 9.27 -12.29
CA GLY A 807 -17.38 9.06 -13.24
C GLY A 807 -18.79 9.07 -12.61
N GLY A 808 -18.89 9.28 -11.29
CA GLY A 808 -20.14 9.26 -10.53
C GLY A 808 -20.73 10.64 -10.23
N GLN A 809 -21.77 10.67 -9.41
CA GLN A 809 -22.39 11.91 -8.91
C GLN A 809 -21.72 12.38 -7.61
N LYS A 810 -21.97 13.64 -7.25
CA LYS A 810 -21.60 14.19 -5.95
C LYS A 810 -22.46 13.54 -4.85
N ILE A 811 -21.85 13.15 -3.74
CA ILE A 811 -22.48 12.45 -2.62
C ILE A 811 -22.08 13.18 -1.34
N ASP A 812 -23.04 13.44 -0.44
CA ASP A 812 -22.75 13.94 0.91
C ASP A 812 -22.38 12.77 1.82
N ILE A 813 -21.10 12.71 2.21
CA ILE A 813 -20.54 11.65 3.05
C ILE A 813 -20.48 12.03 4.54
N SER A 814 -21.07 13.17 4.93
CA SER A 814 -21.10 13.65 6.32
C SER A 814 -21.78 12.66 7.28
N LYS A 815 -22.86 12.01 6.81
CA LYS A 815 -23.68 11.09 7.59
C LYS A 815 -23.13 9.66 7.62
N ASN A 816 -22.18 9.33 6.76
CA ASN A 816 -21.57 8.01 6.72
C ASN A 816 -20.57 7.86 7.88
N SER A 817 -20.72 6.81 8.68
CA SER A 817 -19.75 6.47 9.72
C SER A 817 -18.39 6.11 9.12
N ASP A 818 -18.38 5.41 7.98
CA ASP A 818 -17.18 5.14 7.17
C ASP A 818 -17.45 5.38 5.67
N PRO A 819 -16.93 6.48 5.08
CA PRO A 819 -17.08 6.77 3.66
C PRO A 819 -16.47 5.72 2.72
N ARG A 820 -15.53 4.89 3.20
CA ARG A 820 -14.86 3.88 2.37
C ARG A 820 -15.77 2.73 1.98
N LEU A 821 -16.87 2.51 2.72
CA LEU A 821 -17.89 1.53 2.35
C LEU A 821 -18.50 1.85 0.98
N LEU A 822 -18.69 3.14 0.69
CA LEU A 822 -19.18 3.59 -0.62
C LEU A 822 -18.15 3.31 -1.72
N LEU A 823 -16.86 3.49 -1.43
CA LEU A 823 -15.78 3.14 -2.37
C LEU A 823 -15.77 1.63 -2.65
N MET A 824 -15.86 0.79 -1.62
CA MET A 824 -15.90 -0.66 -1.81
C MET A 824 -17.13 -1.10 -2.60
N HIS A 825 -18.31 -0.58 -2.25
CA HIS A 825 -19.52 -0.87 -3.01
C HIS A 825 -19.39 -0.43 -4.47
N TRP A 826 -18.83 0.75 -4.72
CA TRP A 826 -18.56 1.23 -6.07
C TRP A 826 -17.55 0.38 -6.84
N MET A 827 -16.52 -0.18 -6.20
CA MET A 827 -15.53 -1.05 -6.85
C MET A 827 -16.08 -2.41 -7.28
N LEU A 828 -17.10 -2.90 -6.58
CA LEU A 828 -17.66 -4.24 -6.80
C LEU A 828 -18.90 -4.23 -7.71
N ASN A 829 -19.46 -3.06 -8.01
CA ASN A 829 -20.69 -2.94 -8.81
C ASN A 829 -20.45 -2.28 -10.17
N GLU A 830 -21.23 -2.71 -11.17
CA GLU A 830 -21.24 -2.10 -12.51
C GLU A 830 -21.72 -0.65 -12.44
N PRO A 831 -21.22 0.24 -13.33
CA PRO A 831 -20.36 0.01 -14.47
C PRO A 831 -18.86 0.05 -14.13
N ASN A 832 -18.47 0.06 -12.84
CA ASN A 832 -17.05 0.19 -12.47
C ASN A 832 -16.30 -1.12 -12.71
N ARG A 833 -15.80 -1.29 -13.92
CA ARG A 833 -14.93 -2.41 -14.26
C ARG A 833 -13.46 -2.16 -13.93
N TYR A 834 -13.04 -1.00 -13.40
CA TYR A 834 -11.62 -0.72 -13.17
C TYR A 834 -11.00 -1.71 -12.18
N PHE A 835 -11.71 -2.05 -11.10
CA PHE A 835 -11.20 -2.96 -10.07
C PHE A 835 -10.82 -4.34 -10.62
N ALA A 836 -11.78 -5.02 -11.26
CA ALA A 836 -11.55 -6.33 -11.85
C ALA A 836 -10.63 -6.26 -13.09
N LYS A 837 -10.79 -5.25 -13.95
CA LYS A 837 -9.93 -5.05 -15.14
C LYS A 837 -8.46 -4.87 -14.74
N ALA A 838 -8.18 -4.05 -13.73
CA ALA A 838 -6.82 -3.77 -13.30
C ALA A 838 -6.13 -5.04 -12.82
N PHE A 839 -6.81 -5.83 -11.99
CA PHE A 839 -6.24 -7.09 -11.51
C PHE A 839 -6.06 -8.10 -12.65
N VAL A 840 -7.11 -8.36 -13.45
CA VAL A 840 -7.03 -9.29 -14.59
C VAL A 840 -5.93 -8.90 -15.58
N ASN A 841 -5.81 -7.62 -15.90
CA ASN A 841 -4.80 -7.12 -16.83
C ASN A 841 -3.37 -7.29 -16.29
N ARG A 842 -3.15 -7.09 -14.98
CA ARG A 842 -1.86 -7.35 -14.32
C ARG A 842 -1.49 -8.83 -14.33
N ILE A 843 -2.45 -9.70 -14.01
CA ILE A 843 -2.22 -11.14 -14.06
C ILE A 843 -1.91 -11.58 -15.50
N TRP A 844 -2.64 -11.07 -16.49
CA TRP A 844 -2.33 -11.30 -17.90
C TRP A 844 -0.92 -10.82 -18.27
N ALA A 845 -0.56 -9.59 -17.90
CA ALA A 845 0.76 -9.02 -18.17
C ALA A 845 1.89 -9.83 -17.54
N HIS A 846 1.67 -10.43 -16.36
CA HIS A 846 2.63 -11.33 -15.74
C HIS A 846 2.96 -12.52 -16.66
N TYR A 847 1.95 -13.16 -17.27
CA TYR A 847 2.14 -14.33 -18.14
C TYR A 847 2.64 -13.99 -19.56
N PHE A 848 2.32 -12.81 -20.08
CA PHE A 848 2.60 -12.43 -21.48
C PHE A 848 3.64 -11.32 -21.64
N ASN A 849 4.23 -10.82 -20.55
CA ASN A 849 5.10 -9.62 -20.49
C ASN A 849 4.40 -8.29 -20.83
N VAL A 850 3.26 -8.35 -21.51
CA VAL A 850 2.50 -7.22 -22.04
C VAL A 850 1.05 -7.41 -21.63
N GLY A 851 0.45 -6.38 -21.03
CA GLY A 851 -0.97 -6.39 -20.68
C GLY A 851 -1.87 -6.32 -21.93
N ILE A 852 -3.13 -6.73 -21.79
CA ILE A 852 -4.15 -6.45 -22.81
C ILE A 852 -4.32 -4.93 -22.95
N ILE A 853 -4.17 -4.20 -21.84
CA ILE A 853 -3.86 -2.78 -21.79
C ILE A 853 -2.41 -2.65 -21.31
N ASN A 854 -1.58 -1.91 -22.04
CA ASN A 854 -0.18 -1.74 -21.71
C ASN A 854 0.20 -0.24 -21.71
N PRO A 855 0.85 0.30 -20.67
CA PRO A 855 1.27 -0.35 -19.41
C PRO A 855 0.12 -0.96 -18.59
N PRO A 856 0.37 -1.99 -17.76
CA PRO A 856 -0.70 -2.70 -17.04
C PRO A 856 -1.51 -1.88 -16.03
N ASP A 857 -0.95 -0.77 -15.56
CA ASP A 857 -1.51 0.19 -14.60
C ASP A 857 -1.87 1.55 -15.22
N ASP A 858 -2.11 1.59 -16.52
CA ASP A 858 -2.52 2.81 -17.24
C ASP A 858 -3.88 2.62 -17.94
N LEU A 859 -4.90 2.26 -17.16
CA LEU A 859 -6.28 2.12 -17.63
C LEU A 859 -6.90 3.52 -17.80
N ASN A 860 -6.93 4.02 -19.03
CA ASN A 860 -7.57 5.29 -19.38
C ASN A 860 -8.25 5.22 -20.76
N GLN A 861 -9.09 6.21 -21.09
CA GLN A 861 -9.88 6.22 -22.34
C GLN A 861 -9.01 6.32 -23.61
N ALA A 862 -7.84 6.94 -23.51
CA ALA A 862 -6.87 7.03 -24.61
C ALA A 862 -5.94 5.80 -24.71
N ASN A 863 -6.02 4.84 -23.78
CA ASN A 863 -5.24 3.61 -23.79
C ASN A 863 -6.16 2.37 -23.83
N PRO A 864 -6.92 2.19 -24.93
CA PRO A 864 -7.87 1.10 -25.05
C PRO A 864 -7.16 -0.27 -25.12
N PRO A 865 -7.83 -1.35 -24.70
CA PRO A 865 -7.28 -2.71 -24.79
C PRO A 865 -6.96 -3.11 -26.24
N SER A 866 -5.84 -3.82 -26.45
CA SER A 866 -5.48 -4.43 -27.74
C SER A 866 -6.55 -5.43 -28.20
N ASN A 867 -7.18 -6.12 -27.23
CA ASN A 867 -8.30 -7.04 -27.44
C ASN A 867 -9.39 -6.87 -26.37
N LYS A 868 -10.34 -5.95 -26.60
CA LYS A 868 -11.45 -5.67 -25.67
C LYS A 868 -12.27 -6.90 -25.32
N ALA A 869 -12.58 -7.74 -26.31
CA ALA A 869 -13.44 -8.91 -26.10
C ALA A 869 -12.80 -9.96 -25.19
N LEU A 870 -11.47 -10.16 -25.33
CA LEU A 870 -10.69 -11.00 -24.42
C LEU A 870 -10.72 -10.46 -22.99
N LEU A 871 -10.45 -9.17 -22.80
CA LEU A 871 -10.44 -8.56 -21.46
C LEU A 871 -11.81 -8.65 -20.80
N ASP A 872 -12.89 -8.34 -21.54
CA ASP A 872 -14.26 -8.42 -21.02
C ASP A 872 -14.63 -9.87 -20.61
N TYR A 873 -14.23 -10.88 -21.39
CA TYR A 873 -14.44 -12.29 -21.06
C TYR A 873 -13.74 -12.67 -19.75
N LEU A 874 -12.45 -12.34 -19.61
CA LEU A 874 -11.68 -12.67 -18.41
C LEU A 874 -12.20 -11.94 -17.17
N VAL A 875 -12.57 -10.66 -17.32
CA VAL A 875 -13.15 -9.87 -16.22
C VAL A 875 -14.46 -10.45 -15.77
N LYS A 876 -15.36 -10.81 -16.70
CA LYS A 876 -16.63 -11.43 -16.36
C LYS A 876 -16.41 -12.75 -15.62
N GLY A 877 -15.58 -13.64 -16.15
CA GLY A 877 -15.32 -14.93 -15.52
C GLY A 877 -14.64 -14.79 -14.14
N PHE A 878 -13.77 -13.79 -13.96
CA PHE A 878 -13.14 -13.51 -12.67
C PHE A 878 -14.14 -13.01 -11.63
N VAL A 879 -15.10 -12.16 -12.01
CA VAL A 879 -16.17 -11.73 -11.12
C VAL A 879 -17.13 -12.89 -10.81
N ASP A 880 -17.55 -13.63 -11.83
CA ASP A 880 -18.48 -14.76 -11.69
C ASP A 880 -17.88 -15.90 -10.82
N SER A 881 -16.55 -16.05 -10.80
CA SER A 881 -15.86 -17.02 -9.94
C SER A 881 -15.71 -16.58 -8.47
N GLY A 882 -16.24 -15.40 -8.10
CA GLY A 882 -16.04 -14.83 -6.77
C GLY A 882 -14.62 -14.27 -6.59
N TYR A 883 -14.06 -13.70 -7.65
CA TYR A 883 -12.70 -13.14 -7.67
C TYR A 883 -11.60 -14.17 -7.34
N ASP A 884 -11.79 -15.42 -7.78
CA ASP A 884 -10.86 -16.54 -7.56
C ASP A 884 -9.58 -16.37 -8.41
N MET A 885 -8.44 -16.16 -7.74
CA MET A 885 -7.16 -16.01 -8.42
C MET A 885 -6.69 -17.32 -9.09
N LYS A 886 -6.89 -18.48 -8.44
CA LYS A 886 -6.51 -19.78 -9.02
C LYS A 886 -7.33 -20.08 -10.26
N TRP A 887 -8.61 -19.72 -10.29
CA TRP A 887 -9.42 -19.76 -11.51
C TRP A 887 -8.78 -18.94 -12.65
N LEU A 888 -8.33 -17.72 -12.37
CA LEU A 888 -7.74 -16.85 -13.39
C LEU A 888 -6.41 -17.40 -13.92
N HIS A 889 -5.51 -17.84 -13.03
CA HIS A 889 -4.24 -18.48 -13.42
C HIS A 889 -4.49 -19.71 -14.29
N ARG A 890 -5.36 -20.62 -13.82
CA ARG A 890 -5.74 -21.85 -14.54
C ARG A 890 -6.31 -21.54 -15.93
N THR A 891 -7.22 -20.57 -16.01
CA THR A 891 -7.89 -20.20 -17.26
C THR A 891 -6.88 -19.68 -18.29
N ILE A 892 -5.91 -18.88 -17.86
CA ILE A 892 -4.85 -18.36 -18.73
C ILE A 892 -3.90 -19.48 -19.17
N THR A 893 -3.36 -20.27 -18.26
CA THR A 893 -2.29 -21.25 -18.57
C THR A 893 -2.79 -22.47 -19.33
N ASN A 894 -4.07 -22.82 -19.23
CA ASN A 894 -4.68 -23.86 -20.07
C ASN A 894 -4.99 -23.40 -21.51
N SER A 895 -4.87 -22.11 -21.83
CA SER A 895 -5.11 -21.63 -23.19
C SER A 895 -4.02 -22.08 -24.16
N ARG A 896 -4.41 -22.38 -25.41
CA ARG A 896 -3.46 -22.62 -26.50
C ARG A 896 -2.55 -21.41 -26.69
N THR A 897 -3.09 -20.21 -26.48
CA THR A 897 -2.39 -18.92 -26.58
C THR A 897 -1.18 -18.84 -25.64
N TYR A 898 -1.36 -19.22 -24.37
CA TYR A 898 -0.24 -19.27 -23.42
C TYR A 898 0.82 -20.31 -23.82
N GLN A 899 0.40 -21.41 -24.44
CA GLN A 899 1.25 -22.55 -24.83
C GLN A 899 1.87 -22.39 -26.23
N LEU A 900 1.87 -21.19 -26.79
CA LEU A 900 2.56 -20.88 -28.04
C LEU A 900 4.08 -20.94 -27.86
N SER A 901 4.79 -21.37 -28.90
CA SER A 901 6.25 -21.28 -28.97
C SER A 901 6.67 -19.80 -29.04
N TRP A 902 7.85 -19.50 -28.51
CA TRP A 902 8.46 -18.19 -28.63
C TRP A 902 9.05 -17.92 -30.01
N ARG A 903 9.25 -18.97 -30.81
CA ARG A 903 9.79 -18.85 -32.17
C ARG A 903 8.75 -18.22 -33.09
N PRO A 904 8.99 -17.02 -33.64
CA PRO A 904 8.05 -16.39 -34.56
C PRO A 904 8.08 -17.06 -35.94
N ASN A 905 6.99 -16.91 -36.68
CA ASN A 905 6.91 -17.14 -38.12
C ASN A 905 6.97 -15.80 -38.88
N ASP A 906 6.94 -15.85 -40.20
CA ASP A 906 7.12 -14.66 -41.05
C ASP A 906 6.04 -13.59 -40.84
N THR A 907 4.80 -14.01 -40.53
CA THR A 907 3.68 -13.07 -40.37
C THR A 907 3.63 -12.42 -38.99
N ASN A 908 4.28 -13.00 -37.98
CA ASN A 908 4.15 -12.57 -36.58
C ASN A 908 5.43 -12.02 -35.94
N ARG A 909 6.56 -12.02 -36.67
CA ARG A 909 7.86 -11.52 -36.19
C ARG A 909 7.85 -10.09 -35.63
N LYS A 910 6.93 -9.24 -36.10
CA LYS A 910 6.78 -7.85 -35.66
C LYS A 910 5.63 -7.64 -34.66
N ASP A 911 4.87 -8.68 -34.33
CA ASP A 911 3.80 -8.55 -33.35
C ASP A 911 4.38 -8.49 -31.94
N THR A 912 4.01 -7.44 -31.20
CA THR A 912 4.48 -7.23 -29.83
C THR A 912 3.32 -7.13 -28.83
N ARG A 913 2.07 -7.16 -29.29
CA ARG A 913 0.91 -6.82 -28.44
C ARG A 913 -0.34 -7.68 -28.64
N ASN A 914 -0.37 -8.53 -29.67
CA ASN A 914 -1.55 -9.31 -30.04
C ASN A 914 -1.45 -10.80 -29.67
N PHE A 915 -0.41 -11.19 -28.93
CA PHE A 915 -0.24 -12.52 -28.33
C PHE A 915 -0.15 -13.65 -29.36
N SER A 916 0.48 -13.37 -30.51
CA SER A 916 0.69 -14.35 -31.59
C SER A 916 1.77 -15.41 -31.32
N HIS A 917 2.60 -15.20 -30.31
CA HIS A 917 3.66 -16.09 -29.86
C HIS A 917 4.03 -15.76 -28.40
N ALA A 918 4.80 -16.64 -27.74
CA ALA A 918 5.33 -16.32 -26.43
C ALA A 918 6.49 -15.34 -26.54
N VAL A 919 6.50 -14.29 -25.71
CA VAL A 919 7.61 -13.33 -25.68
C VAL A 919 8.62 -13.81 -24.65
N LEU A 920 9.91 -13.81 -25.04
CA LEU A 920 11.01 -14.11 -24.12
C LEU A 920 11.03 -13.08 -22.99
N ARG A 921 11.04 -13.56 -21.74
CA ARG A 921 10.97 -12.72 -20.54
C ARG A 921 12.18 -12.96 -19.66
N ARG A 922 12.80 -11.91 -19.13
CA ARG A 922 13.83 -12.07 -18.10
C ARG A 922 13.21 -12.61 -16.81
N LEU A 923 13.93 -13.50 -16.12
CA LEU A 923 13.54 -13.94 -14.79
C LEU A 923 13.54 -12.75 -13.80
N PRO A 924 12.48 -12.58 -12.98
CA PRO A 924 12.48 -11.58 -11.91
C PRO A 924 13.59 -11.85 -10.89
N ALA A 925 14.04 -10.82 -10.18
CA ALA A 925 15.18 -10.89 -9.25
C ALA A 925 15.19 -12.10 -8.32
N GLU A 926 14.08 -12.35 -7.65
CA GLU A 926 13.96 -13.46 -6.69
C GLU A 926 14.05 -14.81 -7.38
N VAL A 927 13.47 -14.92 -8.57
CA VAL A 927 13.44 -16.14 -9.39
C VAL A 927 14.81 -16.43 -9.99
N ALA A 928 15.52 -15.40 -10.48
CA ALA A 928 16.87 -15.54 -11.01
C ALA A 928 17.84 -16.10 -9.97
N ILE A 929 17.83 -15.52 -8.77
CA ILE A 929 18.71 -15.98 -7.68
C ILE A 929 18.30 -17.37 -7.17
N ASP A 930 17.00 -17.62 -6.98
CA ASP A 930 16.53 -18.95 -6.58
C ASP A 930 16.83 -20.01 -7.66
N ALA A 931 16.78 -19.66 -8.95
CA ALA A 931 17.14 -20.54 -10.05
C ALA A 931 18.62 -20.92 -10.01
N ILE A 932 19.53 -19.96 -9.79
CA ILE A 932 20.98 -20.23 -9.61
C ILE A 932 21.19 -21.14 -8.40
N LEU A 933 20.56 -20.82 -7.27
CA LEU A 933 20.68 -21.61 -6.05
C LEU A 933 20.14 -23.03 -6.21
N LYS A 934 19.07 -23.23 -6.97
CA LYS A 934 18.51 -24.57 -7.24
C LYS A 934 19.36 -25.34 -8.24
N ALA A 935 19.82 -24.70 -9.32
CA ALA A 935 20.61 -25.35 -10.37
C ALA A 935 21.94 -25.91 -9.84
N THR A 936 22.56 -25.22 -8.86
CA THR A 936 23.84 -25.64 -8.27
C THR A 936 23.68 -26.48 -6.99
N ALA A 937 22.46 -26.72 -6.51
CA ALA A 937 22.20 -27.40 -5.25
C ALA A 937 22.42 -28.91 -5.36
N ASP A 938 22.90 -29.52 -4.27
CA ASP A 938 22.81 -30.98 -4.11
C ASP A 938 21.35 -31.48 -4.19
N GLN A 939 21.15 -32.77 -4.38
CA GLN A 939 19.80 -33.33 -4.60
C GLN A 939 18.86 -33.09 -3.42
N LYS A 940 19.40 -33.12 -2.20
CA LYS A 940 18.64 -32.91 -0.96
C LYS A 940 18.14 -31.47 -0.83
N MET A 941 18.97 -30.50 -1.16
CA MET A 941 18.62 -29.09 -1.14
C MET A 941 17.68 -28.77 -2.31
N ALA A 942 17.97 -29.26 -3.52
CA ALA A 942 17.14 -29.02 -4.72
C ALA A 942 15.70 -29.52 -4.55
N SER A 943 15.48 -30.69 -3.92
CA SER A 943 14.15 -31.25 -3.63
C SER A 943 13.37 -30.45 -2.57
N GLN A 944 14.05 -29.68 -1.72
CA GLN A 944 13.40 -28.84 -0.71
C GLN A 944 12.91 -27.50 -1.26
N PHE A 945 13.33 -27.08 -2.46
CA PHE A 945 12.94 -25.77 -3.03
C PHE A 945 11.44 -25.60 -3.26
N SER A 946 10.69 -26.69 -3.46
CA SER A 946 9.23 -26.66 -3.66
C SER A 946 8.43 -26.65 -2.36
N SER A 947 9.03 -27.11 -1.24
CA SER A 947 8.33 -27.30 0.04
C SER A 947 8.83 -26.37 1.17
N LYS A 948 10.11 -25.99 1.19
CA LYS A 948 10.71 -25.12 2.21
C LYS A 948 10.84 -23.68 1.73
N MET A 949 9.83 -22.88 2.03
CA MET A 949 9.73 -21.50 1.55
C MET A 949 10.59 -20.51 2.32
N ASP A 950 10.93 -20.79 3.58
CA ASP A 950 11.71 -19.92 4.46
C ASP A 950 13.14 -19.64 3.96
N GLN A 951 13.69 -20.55 3.16
CA GLN A 951 15.04 -20.44 2.60
C GLN A 951 15.06 -19.80 1.20
N ARG A 952 13.89 -19.54 0.61
CA ARG A 952 13.72 -19.03 -0.74
C ARG A 952 13.77 -17.50 -0.78
N LYS A 953 14.38 -16.92 -1.82
CA LYS A 953 14.37 -15.46 -2.05
C LYS A 953 12.96 -14.94 -2.35
N ILE A 954 12.08 -15.75 -2.95
CA ILE A 954 10.67 -15.39 -3.16
C ILE A 954 9.88 -15.15 -1.87
N SER A 955 10.37 -15.63 -0.71
CA SER A 955 9.78 -15.36 0.62
C SER A 955 10.49 -14.24 1.38
N GLN A 956 11.56 -13.66 0.81
CA GLN A 956 12.31 -12.58 1.44
C GLN A 956 11.67 -11.23 1.10
N HIS A 957 11.01 -10.64 2.09
CA HIS A 957 10.44 -9.29 2.00
C HIS A 957 11.48 -8.23 2.44
N PRO A 958 11.46 -7.02 1.87
CA PRO A 958 12.40 -5.95 2.24
C PRO A 958 12.33 -5.67 3.75
N ARG A 959 13.44 -5.92 4.46
CA ARG A 959 13.51 -5.70 5.90
C ARG A 959 13.85 -4.24 6.24
N SER A 960 14.65 -3.51 5.45
CA SER A 960 14.85 -2.05 5.64
C SER A 960 15.58 -1.39 4.47
N TYR A 961 15.69 -0.04 4.48
CA TYR A 961 16.49 0.74 3.54
C TYR A 961 18.01 0.51 3.64
N GLN A 962 18.51 -0.13 4.69
CA GLN A 962 19.94 -0.34 4.92
C GLN A 962 20.27 -1.83 4.80
N ALA A 963 20.36 -2.31 3.57
CA ALA A 963 20.90 -3.63 3.27
C ALA A 963 22.43 -3.54 3.19
N ARG A 964 23.14 -4.14 4.14
CA ARG A 964 24.56 -4.47 3.96
C ARG A 964 24.67 -5.99 3.83
N ALA A 965 25.20 -6.42 2.69
CA ALA A 965 25.54 -7.78 2.26
C ALA A 965 24.42 -8.70 1.71
N ILE A 966 23.21 -8.80 2.28
CA ILE A 966 22.26 -9.88 1.88
C ILE A 966 21.29 -9.52 0.72
N ASP A 967 21.14 -8.23 0.36
CA ASP A 967 20.18 -7.80 -0.68
C ASP A 967 20.81 -7.19 -1.93
N PHE A 968 22.15 -7.20 -2.08
CA PHE A 968 22.79 -6.57 -3.25
C PHE A 968 22.37 -7.25 -4.57
N SER A 969 22.41 -8.58 -4.60
CA SER A 969 21.96 -9.36 -5.76
C SER A 969 20.52 -9.08 -6.14
N LEU A 970 19.61 -9.03 -5.17
CA LEU A 970 18.20 -8.71 -5.41
C LEU A 970 18.01 -7.30 -6.02
N LEU A 971 18.81 -6.32 -5.59
CA LEU A 971 18.80 -4.97 -6.16
C LEU A 971 19.37 -4.94 -7.58
N VAL A 972 20.49 -5.62 -7.84
CA VAL A 972 21.10 -5.75 -9.17
C VAL A 972 20.09 -6.29 -10.18
N PHE A 973 19.29 -7.28 -9.78
CA PHE A 973 18.26 -7.86 -10.63
C PHE A 973 16.91 -7.12 -10.57
N GLY A 974 16.81 -5.96 -9.91
CA GLY A 974 15.65 -5.06 -10.02
C GLY A 974 14.47 -5.38 -9.10
N LYS A 975 14.72 -5.97 -7.91
CA LYS A 975 13.69 -6.16 -6.88
C LYS A 975 13.11 -4.79 -6.45
N PRO A 976 11.78 -4.62 -6.40
CA PRO A 976 11.17 -3.38 -5.95
C PRO A 976 11.42 -3.15 -4.46
N LEU A 977 11.69 -1.90 -4.09
CA LEU A 977 11.83 -1.47 -2.70
C LEU A 977 10.46 -1.25 -2.04
N ARG A 978 9.36 -1.22 -2.83
CA ARG A 978 7.99 -0.91 -2.40
C ARG A 978 7.88 0.51 -1.88
N THR A 979 8.45 1.43 -2.64
CA THR A 979 8.46 2.88 -2.36
C THR A 979 7.28 3.59 -2.99
N THR A 980 6.78 3.03 -4.07
CA THR A 980 5.57 3.46 -4.75
C THR A 980 4.62 2.26 -4.88
N ASN A 981 3.37 2.52 -5.24
CA ASN A 981 2.43 1.46 -5.60
C ASN A 981 2.35 1.27 -7.14
N CYS A 982 3.35 1.76 -7.89
CA CYS A 982 3.43 1.64 -9.35
C CYS A 982 3.95 0.26 -9.76
N ASP A 983 3.37 -0.34 -10.81
CA ASP A 983 3.90 -1.59 -11.39
C ASP A 983 5.30 -1.37 -12.01
N CYS A 984 5.62 -0.13 -12.37
CA CYS A 984 6.89 0.30 -12.92
C CYS A 984 8.08 0.27 -11.94
N GLU A 985 7.88 0.11 -10.63
CA GLU A 985 9.00 0.07 -9.67
C GLU A 985 9.86 -1.20 -9.86
N ARG A 986 9.24 -2.32 -10.26
CA ARG A 986 9.97 -3.55 -10.55
C ARG A 986 10.68 -3.41 -11.91
N GLN A 987 12.01 -3.50 -11.88
CA GLN A 987 12.83 -3.38 -13.09
C GLN A 987 13.13 -4.76 -13.66
N ASN A 988 12.58 -5.06 -14.82
CA ASN A 988 12.82 -6.32 -15.53
C ASN A 988 13.70 -6.18 -16.77
N GLU A 989 14.11 -4.95 -17.08
CA GLU A 989 15.02 -4.69 -18.20
C GLU A 989 16.43 -5.22 -17.93
N PRO A 990 17.13 -5.73 -18.96
CA PRO A 990 18.50 -6.19 -18.83
C PRO A 990 19.44 -5.01 -18.55
N THR A 991 20.44 -5.24 -17.70
CA THR A 991 21.49 -4.24 -17.43
C THR A 991 22.88 -4.87 -17.48
N LEU A 992 23.90 -4.07 -17.81
CA LEU A 992 25.30 -4.53 -17.82
C LEU A 992 25.73 -5.07 -16.45
N LEU A 993 25.25 -4.46 -15.36
CA LEU A 993 25.58 -4.86 -14.00
C LEU A 993 25.14 -6.30 -13.69
N GLN A 994 23.98 -6.73 -14.22
CA GLN A 994 23.49 -8.10 -14.06
C GLN A 994 24.43 -9.11 -14.73
N SER A 995 24.88 -8.82 -15.96
CA SER A 995 25.83 -9.69 -16.67
C SER A 995 27.19 -9.75 -15.97
N LEU A 996 27.67 -8.64 -15.39
CA LEU A 996 28.91 -8.63 -14.61
C LEU A 996 28.78 -9.45 -13.33
N TYR A 997 27.61 -9.37 -12.66
CA TYR A 997 27.34 -10.12 -11.44
C TYR A 997 27.41 -11.65 -11.67
N VAL A 998 26.74 -12.17 -12.70
CA VAL A 998 26.72 -13.63 -12.99
C VAL A 998 28.05 -14.17 -13.52
N ARG A 999 29.00 -13.31 -13.90
CA ARG A 999 30.32 -13.74 -14.40
C ARG A 999 31.40 -13.71 -13.33
N ASN A 1000 31.40 -12.67 -12.50
CA ASN A 1000 32.58 -12.29 -11.72
C ASN A 1000 32.31 -12.09 -10.22
N ASP A 1001 31.05 -12.06 -9.77
CA ASP A 1001 30.74 -11.80 -8.37
C ASP A 1001 31.14 -12.99 -7.48
N GLU A 1002 31.81 -12.70 -6.36
CA GLU A 1002 32.33 -13.72 -5.44
C GLU A 1002 31.21 -14.53 -4.79
N GLU A 1003 30.08 -13.90 -4.44
CA GLU A 1003 28.92 -14.61 -3.87
C GLU A 1003 28.35 -15.60 -4.89
N MET A 1004 28.18 -15.16 -6.14
CA MET A 1004 27.67 -15.99 -7.22
C MET A 1004 28.60 -17.18 -7.50
N LEU A 1005 29.91 -16.93 -7.66
CA LEU A 1005 30.90 -17.98 -7.93
C LEU A 1005 31.00 -18.97 -6.75
N SER A 1006 30.78 -18.52 -5.51
CA SER A 1006 30.75 -19.40 -4.34
C SER A 1006 29.65 -20.48 -4.41
N HIS A 1007 28.55 -20.21 -5.14
CA HIS A 1007 27.46 -21.18 -5.30
C HIS A 1007 27.86 -22.43 -6.09
N LEU A 1008 28.84 -22.32 -6.99
CA LEU A 1008 29.41 -23.45 -7.74
C LEU A 1008 30.38 -24.28 -6.88
N THR A 1009 31.00 -23.68 -5.86
CA THR A 1009 32.07 -24.31 -5.07
C THR A 1009 31.67 -24.72 -3.66
N ARG A 1010 30.43 -24.42 -3.24
CA ARG A 1010 29.89 -24.74 -1.91
C ARG A 1010 29.88 -26.25 -1.60
N SER A 1011 30.01 -26.59 -0.32
CA SER A 1011 30.08 -27.97 0.16
C SER A 1011 28.79 -28.77 -0.02
N ASN A 1012 27.63 -28.10 0.01
CA ASN A 1012 26.30 -28.67 -0.26
C ASN A 1012 25.83 -28.43 -1.71
N GLY A 1013 26.79 -28.31 -2.64
CA GLY A 1013 26.53 -28.12 -4.06
C GLY A 1013 26.65 -29.44 -4.82
N TRP A 1014 25.94 -29.56 -5.94
CA TRP A 1014 25.97 -30.74 -6.80
C TRP A 1014 27.39 -31.12 -7.25
N LEU A 1015 28.22 -30.13 -7.60
CA LEU A 1015 29.61 -30.36 -8.00
C LEU A 1015 30.47 -30.96 -6.88
N SER A 1016 30.14 -30.70 -5.62
CA SER A 1016 30.82 -31.30 -4.46
C SER A 1016 30.46 -32.78 -4.28
N GLU A 1017 29.27 -33.21 -4.68
CA GLU A 1017 28.89 -34.63 -4.73
C GLU A 1017 29.71 -35.40 -5.78
N LEU A 1018 30.07 -34.72 -6.88
CA LEU A 1018 30.88 -35.29 -7.96
C LEU A 1018 32.35 -35.49 -7.59
N LYS A 1019 32.90 -34.74 -6.60
CA LYS A 1019 34.28 -34.91 -6.12
C LYS A 1019 34.58 -36.32 -5.59
N LYS A 1020 33.54 -37.07 -5.21
CA LYS A 1020 33.66 -38.44 -4.67
C LYS A 1020 33.58 -39.53 -5.76
N ARG A 1021 33.37 -39.18 -7.03
CA ARG A 1021 33.23 -40.14 -8.15
C ARG A 1021 34.51 -40.17 -8.98
N SER A 1022 34.99 -41.37 -9.34
CA SER A 1022 36.14 -41.55 -10.24
C SER A 1022 35.77 -41.22 -11.70
N SER A 1023 36.68 -40.59 -12.45
CA SER A 1023 36.51 -40.21 -13.85
C SER A 1023 36.42 -41.40 -14.81
N GLU A 1024 36.94 -42.57 -14.43
CA GLU A 1024 36.95 -43.78 -15.27
C GLU A 1024 35.62 -44.57 -15.26
N GLN A 1025 34.70 -44.24 -14.34
CA GLN A 1025 33.40 -44.92 -14.16
C GLN A 1025 32.19 -43.98 -14.36
N ALA A 1026 32.44 -42.72 -14.73
CA ALA A 1026 31.39 -41.71 -14.85
C ALA A 1026 30.74 -41.76 -16.24
N ASP A 1027 29.42 -41.96 -16.28
CA ASP A 1027 28.60 -41.77 -17.47
C ASP A 1027 28.55 -40.27 -17.83
N LEU A 1028 29.40 -39.87 -18.79
CA LEU A 1028 29.51 -38.48 -19.22
C LEU A 1028 28.19 -37.96 -19.81
N ASP A 1029 27.44 -38.81 -20.51
CA ASP A 1029 26.17 -38.43 -21.16
C ASP A 1029 25.12 -38.11 -20.10
N ALA A 1030 25.05 -38.94 -19.05
CA ALA A 1030 24.19 -38.70 -17.92
C ALA A 1030 24.56 -37.41 -17.17
N LEU A 1031 25.86 -37.12 -16.98
CA LEU A 1031 26.31 -35.91 -16.28
C LEU A 1031 26.04 -34.63 -17.08
N VAL A 1032 26.31 -34.63 -18.40
CA VAL A 1032 25.99 -33.50 -19.27
C VAL A 1032 24.48 -33.29 -19.30
N SER A 1033 23.70 -34.35 -19.53
CA SER A 1033 22.24 -34.27 -19.54
C SER A 1033 21.68 -33.69 -18.24
N GLU A 1034 22.21 -34.13 -17.09
CA GLU A 1034 21.82 -33.62 -15.78
C GLU A 1034 22.15 -32.12 -15.62
N ALA A 1035 23.30 -31.64 -16.12
CA ALA A 1035 23.66 -30.23 -16.09
C ALA A 1035 22.69 -29.35 -16.89
N TYR A 1036 22.30 -29.79 -18.09
CA TYR A 1036 21.32 -29.09 -18.93
C TYR A 1036 19.91 -29.10 -18.31
N LEU A 1037 19.47 -30.22 -17.74
CA LEU A 1037 18.18 -30.30 -17.05
C LEU A 1037 18.12 -29.40 -15.81
N ARG A 1038 19.22 -29.30 -15.04
CA ARG A 1038 19.31 -28.41 -13.86
C ARG A 1038 19.26 -26.93 -14.19
N THR A 1039 19.75 -26.54 -15.37
CA THR A 1039 19.92 -25.14 -15.76
C THR A 1039 18.86 -24.70 -16.76
N LEU A 1040 18.84 -25.31 -17.94
CA LEU A 1040 18.00 -24.94 -19.08
C LEU A 1040 16.66 -25.68 -19.09
N SER A 1041 16.48 -26.70 -18.25
CA SER A 1041 15.25 -27.51 -18.13
C SER A 1041 14.89 -28.31 -19.38
N ARG A 1042 15.89 -28.62 -20.21
CA ARG A 1042 15.79 -29.49 -21.39
C ARG A 1042 17.02 -30.36 -21.51
N LEU A 1043 16.98 -31.34 -22.41
CA LEU A 1043 18.18 -32.09 -22.80
C LEU A 1043 19.05 -31.25 -23.75
N PRO A 1044 20.38 -31.48 -23.77
CA PRO A 1044 21.25 -30.89 -24.78
C PRO A 1044 20.88 -31.45 -26.16
N ASP A 1045 21.05 -30.64 -27.21
CA ASP A 1045 21.04 -31.15 -28.57
C ASP A 1045 22.32 -31.96 -28.89
N GLU A 1046 22.39 -32.56 -30.08
CA GLU A 1046 23.52 -33.41 -30.48
C GLU A 1046 24.86 -32.64 -30.52
N ILE A 1047 24.83 -31.36 -30.89
CA ILE A 1047 26.02 -30.51 -30.97
C ILE A 1047 26.46 -30.11 -29.56
N GLU A 1048 25.52 -29.62 -28.76
CA GLU A 1048 25.71 -29.26 -27.35
C GLU A 1048 26.27 -30.44 -26.54
N MET A 1049 25.74 -31.65 -26.74
CA MET A 1049 26.23 -32.87 -26.09
C MET A 1049 27.69 -33.14 -26.47
N LYS A 1050 27.98 -33.15 -27.78
CA LYS A 1050 29.33 -33.45 -28.30
C LYS A 1050 30.36 -32.43 -27.83
N GLU A 1051 30.06 -31.13 -27.93
CA GLU A 1051 30.96 -30.06 -27.50
C GLU A 1051 31.21 -30.10 -25.99
N SER A 1052 30.16 -30.36 -25.19
CA SER A 1052 30.30 -30.52 -23.74
C SER A 1052 31.25 -31.69 -23.41
N GLN A 1053 31.05 -32.86 -24.04
CA GLN A 1053 31.91 -34.02 -23.84
C GLN A 1053 33.37 -33.76 -24.25
N LEU A 1054 33.59 -33.07 -25.37
CA LEU A 1054 34.92 -32.70 -25.84
C LEU A 1054 35.62 -31.79 -24.82
N HIS A 1055 34.92 -30.78 -24.31
CA HIS A 1055 35.43 -29.91 -23.28
C HIS A 1055 35.78 -30.67 -22.00
N LEU A 1056 34.86 -31.50 -21.49
CA LEU A 1056 35.07 -32.34 -20.31
C LEU A 1056 36.33 -33.21 -20.42
N LYS A 1057 36.56 -33.84 -21.58
CA LYS A 1057 37.76 -34.65 -21.87
C LYS A 1057 39.05 -33.84 -21.97
N SER A 1058 38.97 -32.54 -22.27
CA SER A 1058 40.13 -31.64 -22.38
C SER A 1058 40.60 -31.08 -21.03
N THR A 1059 39.76 -31.12 -20.00
CA THR A 1059 40.07 -30.59 -18.66
C THR A 1059 40.91 -31.56 -17.83
N LYS A 1060 41.64 -31.05 -16.82
CA LYS A 1060 42.53 -31.89 -15.99
C LYS A 1060 41.76 -32.85 -15.10
N THR A 1061 40.57 -32.44 -14.64
CA THR A 1061 39.71 -33.25 -13.79
C THR A 1061 38.26 -33.11 -14.22
N LEU A 1062 37.47 -34.19 -14.08
CA LEU A 1062 36.03 -34.15 -14.35
C LEU A 1062 35.31 -33.05 -13.56
N HIS A 1063 35.75 -32.79 -12.32
CA HIS A 1063 35.18 -31.74 -11.48
C HIS A 1063 35.41 -30.34 -12.06
N GLU A 1064 36.60 -30.06 -12.61
CA GLU A 1064 36.93 -28.80 -13.28
C GLU A 1064 36.10 -28.63 -14.56
N GLY A 1065 36.02 -29.65 -15.42
CA GLY A 1065 35.19 -29.58 -16.63
C GLY A 1065 33.68 -29.42 -16.34
N MET A 1066 33.16 -30.07 -15.31
CA MET A 1066 31.76 -29.88 -14.88
C MET A 1066 31.51 -28.51 -14.25
N HIS A 1067 32.51 -27.96 -13.55
CA HIS A 1067 32.45 -26.60 -13.02
C HIS A 1067 32.33 -25.57 -14.16
N ASP A 1068 33.20 -25.68 -15.16
CA ASP A 1068 33.21 -24.77 -16.32
C ASP A 1068 31.94 -24.88 -17.16
N LEU A 1069 31.44 -26.11 -17.38
CA LEU A 1069 30.17 -26.34 -18.07
C LEU A 1069 28.99 -25.70 -17.31
N MET A 1070 28.89 -25.91 -15.99
CA MET A 1070 27.84 -25.27 -15.19
C MET A 1070 27.94 -23.75 -15.22
N TRP A 1071 29.15 -23.20 -15.10
CA TRP A 1071 29.37 -21.75 -15.20
C TRP A 1071 28.92 -21.21 -16.56
N ALA A 1072 29.25 -21.90 -17.65
CA ALA A 1072 28.84 -21.51 -19.01
C ALA A 1072 27.32 -21.52 -19.16
N LEU A 1073 26.65 -22.59 -18.72
CA LEU A 1073 25.19 -22.74 -18.79
C LEU A 1073 24.45 -21.65 -18.00
N LEU A 1074 24.89 -21.34 -16.77
CA LEU A 1074 24.33 -20.27 -15.94
C LEU A 1074 24.48 -18.87 -16.56
N ASN A 1075 25.45 -18.70 -17.47
CA ASN A 1075 25.72 -17.44 -18.16
C ASN A 1075 25.06 -17.31 -19.54
N THR A 1076 24.27 -18.31 -19.96
CA THR A 1076 23.49 -18.25 -21.20
C THR A 1076 22.31 -17.29 -21.08
N GLN A 1077 21.87 -16.73 -22.22
CA GLN A 1077 20.62 -15.97 -22.28
C GLN A 1077 19.40 -16.85 -21.95
N GLU A 1078 19.44 -18.12 -22.36
CA GLU A 1078 18.36 -19.09 -22.11
C GLU A 1078 18.15 -19.33 -20.61
N PHE A 1079 19.22 -19.43 -19.82
CA PHE A 1079 19.12 -19.63 -18.38
C PHE A 1079 18.39 -18.48 -17.66
N ILE A 1080 18.73 -17.23 -18.00
CA ILE A 1080 18.18 -16.04 -17.35
C ILE A 1080 16.83 -15.58 -17.92
N THR A 1081 16.29 -16.33 -18.89
CA THR A 1081 15.00 -16.05 -19.51
C THR A 1081 14.00 -17.19 -19.28
N ASN A 1082 12.72 -16.80 -19.28
CA ASN A 1082 11.56 -17.65 -19.40
C ASN A 1082 11.09 -17.60 -20.85
N HIS A 1083 11.08 -18.74 -21.52
CA HIS A 1083 10.89 -18.87 -22.96
C HIS A 1083 9.68 -19.70 -23.34
#